data_AF-A0A0G2K303-F1
#
_entry.id   AF-A0A0G2K303-F1
#
_cell.length_a   1.000
_cell.length_b   1.000
_cell.length_c   1.000
_cell.angle_alpha   90.00
_cell.angle_beta   90.00
_cell.angle_gamma   90.00
#
_symmetry.space_group_name_H-M   'P 1'
#
loop_
_entity.id
_entity.type
_entity.pdbx_description
1 polymer ?
#
loop_
_entity_poly.entity_id
_entity_poly.type
_entity_poly.pdbx_seq_one_letter_code
_entity_poly.pdbx_strand_id
1 'polypeptide(L)'
;MSGRARVRARGITTGHSAREVERAPRDLMVTSVSPGDNEASSRTSVISQPHELGVSSGDGRRTLVEKRGNGRQDFVDLGVCTREKLTHVKDSKTGSSGIPVQLATNLFHLDLPQDWQLYQYHVTYSPDLASRRLRTALLYNHSILSDKAKAFDGTSLFLSEKLDHKVTELTSETQRGETVKITLTLTSELFPNSPMCIQFFNVIFRKIFKKLSMYQIGRNYYKPSEPVEIPQYKLSLWPGFAISVSRFESKLLFNADVNYKVLRNETVLEFMTDLCLRTDMSCFTETCHKQLVGLIVLTRYNNKTYRIDDIDWSVKPTHAFQKRDGSETTYVDYYKQQYDITLSDLNQPVLVSLLKRRRNDNSEPQMVHLIPELCFLTGLTSQATSDFRLMKAVAEETRLSPMGRQQQLARLADDIQRNQVTRFELETWGLHFGSQLSLTGRVVPSEKILLQDHTCQPAFAADWSKDMRSCKVLSSEPLNTWLIVCCSRAEHLIESFLSCLRRVGGSTGFSVGHPKIIKVDENPAAFLRAIQLHVNPDVQLVMCILPSNQKNYYDSIKRYLSSDCPVPSQCVLTRTLNKQGMMLSVATKIAMQMTCKLGGELWAVEIPLKSLMVVGIDICRDALSKDVAVVGFVASINSRITRWFSRCVLQRTAADIADCLKVCMTGMSRTLTQLEIPTSVSQPLCLNPCRSCRLSVVVVRKRCLLRLFAESGHTLQNPPLGTVVDSEATRPEWYDFYLTSQTANRGTVSPTYYNVIYDDNALKPDHMQRLTFKLCHLYYNWQGVISVPAPCQYAHKLTFLVAQSIHKEPSLELANKLFYL
;
A
#
# COMPACT_ATOMS: atom_id res chain seq x y z
N MET A 1 -37.12 -51.59 -32.24
CA MET A 1 -37.12 -52.54 -33.39
C MET A 1 -35.93 -52.20 -34.28
N SER A 2 -35.17 -53.23 -34.68
CA SER A 2 -34.20 -53.36 -35.79
C SER A 2 -33.43 -52.10 -36.24
N GLY A 3 -32.09 -52.05 -36.33
CA GLY A 3 -31.09 -53.11 -36.41
C GLY A 3 -29.97 -52.64 -37.34
N ARG A 4 -28.72 -52.79 -36.86
CA ARG A 4 -27.47 -53.13 -37.57
C ARG A 4 -27.16 -52.46 -38.93
N ALA A 5 -26.07 -51.68 -38.98
CA ALA A 5 -24.77 -52.09 -39.55
C ALA A 5 -24.64 -51.66 -41.04
N ARG A 6 -23.50 -51.32 -41.64
CA ARG A 6 -22.07 -51.56 -41.37
C ARG A 6 -21.25 -50.77 -42.43
N VAL A 7 -19.97 -50.52 -42.12
CA VAL A 7 -18.79 -50.40 -43.04
C VAL A 7 -18.69 -49.13 -43.91
N ARG A 8 -17.51 -48.60 -44.28
CA ARG A 8 -16.11 -48.49 -43.78
C ARG A 8 -15.36 -47.82 -44.95
N ALA A 9 -14.40 -46.94 -44.65
CA ALA A 9 -13.23 -46.57 -45.49
C ALA A 9 -13.50 -45.82 -46.82
N ARG A 10 -12.63 -44.95 -47.37
CA ARG A 10 -11.26 -44.49 -47.09
C ARG A 10 -10.95 -43.33 -48.08
N GLY A 11 -10.01 -42.44 -47.70
CA GLY A 11 -9.11 -41.68 -48.59
C GLY A 11 -9.61 -40.29 -49.04
N ILE A 12 -9.02 -39.13 -48.69
CA ILE A 12 -7.65 -38.62 -48.96
C ILE A 12 -7.44 -38.58 -50.49
N THR A 13 -7.28 -37.46 -51.22
CA THR A 13 -6.68 -36.14 -50.95
C THR A 13 -6.90 -35.20 -52.14
N THR A 14 -6.69 -33.89 -51.89
CA THR A 14 -6.15 -32.84 -52.81
C THR A 14 -6.93 -32.49 -54.08
N GLY A 15 -7.18 -31.23 -54.43
CA GLY A 15 -6.68 -29.94 -53.93
C GLY A 15 -6.92 -28.89 -55.03
N HIS A 16 -7.00 -27.61 -54.63
CA HIS A 16 -6.81 -26.37 -55.42
C HIS A 16 -7.65 -26.20 -56.71
N SER A 17 -8.08 -25.02 -57.18
CA SER A 17 -8.04 -23.61 -56.80
C SER A 17 -8.92 -22.95 -57.89
N ALA A 18 -9.94 -22.20 -57.53
CA ALA A 18 -9.96 -20.73 -57.57
C ALA A 18 -10.60 -20.11 -58.84
N ARG A 19 -11.33 -19.02 -58.58
CA ARG A 19 -11.72 -17.90 -59.46
C ARG A 19 -12.86 -18.17 -60.45
N GLU A 20 -13.79 -17.24 -60.72
CA GLU A 20 -14.08 -15.87 -60.27
C GLU A 20 -15.46 -15.51 -60.87
N VAL A 21 -16.22 -14.64 -60.17
CA VAL A 21 -17.00 -13.50 -60.73
C VAL A 21 -18.13 -13.85 -61.72
N GLU A 22 -19.40 -13.53 -61.49
CA GLU A 22 -19.93 -12.18 -61.69
C GLU A 22 -21.39 -12.00 -61.18
N ARG A 23 -21.87 -10.76 -61.27
CA ARG A 23 -22.89 -10.08 -60.48
C ARG A 23 -24.37 -10.37 -60.84
N ALA A 24 -25.18 -10.10 -59.82
CA ALA A 24 -26.66 -10.00 -59.68
C ALA A 24 -27.34 -8.94 -60.62
N PRO A 25 -28.64 -8.54 -60.49
CA PRO A 25 -29.62 -8.82 -59.41
C PRO A 25 -31.12 -8.93 -59.83
N ARG A 26 -31.98 -8.92 -58.77
CA ARG A 26 -33.45 -8.78 -58.64
C ARG A 26 -34.19 -10.09 -58.42
N ASP A 27 -35.18 -10.21 -57.54
CA ASP A 27 -35.61 -9.55 -56.29
C ASP A 27 -36.75 -10.47 -55.78
N LEU A 28 -36.82 -10.78 -54.47
CA LEU A 28 -38.06 -10.95 -53.64
C LEU A 28 -37.87 -11.90 -52.44
N MET A 29 -37.70 -11.27 -51.28
CA MET A 29 -38.10 -11.61 -49.90
C MET A 29 -38.35 -13.08 -49.50
N VAL A 30 -37.43 -13.64 -48.70
CA VAL A 30 -37.69 -14.29 -47.39
C VAL A 30 -36.41 -14.12 -46.53
N THR A 31 -36.41 -13.25 -45.52
CA THR A 31 -35.20 -12.92 -44.73
C THR A 31 -35.02 -13.81 -43.50
N SER A 32 -34.00 -14.67 -43.53
CA SER A 32 -33.39 -15.34 -42.37
C SER A 32 -32.17 -14.53 -41.88
N VAL A 33 -32.16 -14.15 -40.61
CA VAL A 33 -31.08 -13.37 -39.99
C VAL A 33 -29.96 -14.31 -39.54
N SER A 34 -28.78 -14.11 -40.10
CA SER A 34 -27.51 -14.75 -39.73
C SER A 34 -26.54 -13.67 -39.19
N PRO A 35 -25.43 -14.06 -38.54
CA PRO A 35 -24.84 -13.37 -37.40
C PRO A 35 -23.83 -12.30 -37.82
N GLY A 36 -23.83 -11.20 -37.08
CA GLY A 36 -22.80 -10.18 -37.12
C GLY A 36 -23.12 -9.09 -36.12
N ASP A 37 -22.38 -9.07 -35.01
CA ASP A 37 -21.97 -7.82 -34.36
C ASP A 37 -20.82 -8.13 -33.37
N ASN A 38 -19.61 -7.84 -33.83
CA ASN A 38 -18.45 -7.68 -32.97
C ASN A 38 -18.61 -6.35 -32.24
N GLU A 39 -19.10 -6.41 -31.00
CA GLU A 39 -19.11 -5.25 -30.10
C GLU A 39 -17.68 -4.78 -29.82
N ALA A 40 -17.34 -3.64 -30.42
CA ALA A 40 -16.18 -2.84 -30.06
C ALA A 40 -16.34 -2.29 -28.64
N SER A 41 -15.86 -3.05 -27.65
CA SER A 41 -15.80 -2.60 -26.25
C SER A 41 -15.03 -1.29 -26.11
N SER A 42 -15.74 -0.26 -25.65
CA SER A 42 -15.26 1.10 -25.45
C SER A 42 -14.15 1.12 -24.39
N ARG A 43 -12.90 1.29 -24.82
CA ARG A 43 -11.74 1.47 -23.93
C ARG A 43 -11.79 2.85 -23.28
N THR A 44 -12.34 2.89 -22.07
CA THR A 44 -12.29 4.06 -21.18
C THR A 44 -10.85 4.35 -20.75
N SER A 45 -10.45 5.61 -20.93
CA SER A 45 -9.16 6.15 -20.51
C SER A 45 -9.15 6.24 -18.99
N VAL A 46 -8.50 5.25 -18.38
CA VAL A 46 -8.22 5.19 -16.95
C VAL A 46 -7.35 6.39 -16.58
N ILE A 47 -7.88 7.28 -15.75
CA ILE A 47 -7.06 8.16 -14.91
C ILE A 47 -6.41 7.21 -13.92
N SER A 48 -5.09 7.07 -14.04
CA SER A 48 -4.22 6.29 -13.17
C SER A 48 -4.33 6.80 -11.73
N GLN A 49 -5.26 6.25 -10.95
CA GLN A 49 -4.91 5.97 -9.56
C GLN A 49 -3.81 4.90 -9.62
N PRO A 50 -2.67 5.06 -8.94
CA PRO A 50 -1.75 3.96 -8.76
C PRO A 50 -2.51 2.92 -7.92
N HIS A 51 -3.13 1.96 -8.59
CA HIS A 51 -3.36 0.65 -8.00
C HIS A 51 -1.98 0.10 -7.72
N GLU A 52 -1.51 0.36 -6.50
CA GLU A 52 -0.27 -0.20 -5.96
C GLU A 52 -0.34 -1.70 -6.19
N LEU A 53 0.54 -2.15 -7.06
CA LEU A 53 0.78 -3.55 -7.31
C LEU A 53 1.13 -4.22 -5.98
N GLY A 54 0.75 -5.50 -5.82
CA GLY A 54 1.31 -6.40 -4.81
C GLY A 54 2.78 -6.75 -5.09
N VAL A 55 3.50 -5.75 -5.58
CA VAL A 55 4.90 -5.76 -5.94
C VAL A 55 5.56 -4.93 -4.88
N SER A 56 6.55 -5.51 -4.21
CA SER A 56 7.51 -4.74 -3.44
C SER A 56 8.39 -3.93 -4.41
N SER A 57 7.76 -3.00 -5.12
CA SER A 57 8.41 -1.82 -5.64
C SER A 57 8.90 -1.12 -4.38
N GLY A 58 10.22 -0.87 -4.31
CA GLY A 58 10.74 0.16 -3.42
C GLY A 58 10.17 1.51 -3.85
N ASP A 59 8.87 1.70 -3.67
CA ASP A 59 8.21 2.96 -3.85
C ASP A 59 8.84 3.90 -2.82
N GLY A 60 9.36 5.02 -3.31
CA GLY A 60 9.95 6.09 -2.51
C GLY A 60 8.96 6.76 -1.56
N ARG A 61 7.76 6.18 -1.35
CA ARG A 61 7.02 6.35 -0.10
C ARG A 61 7.87 5.82 1.03
N ARG A 62 8.64 6.75 1.60
CA ARG A 62 9.35 6.66 2.87
C ARG A 62 8.43 5.99 3.89
N THR A 63 8.56 4.67 4.00
CA THR A 63 8.31 3.94 5.23
C THR A 63 8.94 4.78 6.34
N LEU A 64 8.21 4.96 7.44
CA LEU A 64 8.84 5.23 8.73
C LEU A 64 10.15 4.49 8.74
N VAL A 65 11.28 5.22 8.81
CA VAL A 65 12.63 4.66 8.81
C VAL A 65 12.61 3.47 9.75
N GLU A 66 12.53 2.26 9.17
CA GLU A 66 12.62 1.03 9.93
C GLU A 66 14.07 0.99 10.37
N LYS A 67 14.28 1.40 11.62
CA LYS A 67 15.55 1.28 12.31
C LYS A 67 16.03 -0.16 12.13
N ARG A 68 17.11 -0.33 11.36
CA ARG A 68 17.93 -1.54 11.43
C ARG A 68 18.43 -1.65 12.86
N GLY A 69 17.84 -2.58 13.59
CA GLY A 69 18.18 -2.90 14.95
C GLY A 69 17.10 -3.82 15.50
N ASN A 70 17.41 -5.10 15.65
CA ASN A 70 16.55 -6.01 16.42
C ASN A 70 16.33 -5.38 17.81
N GLY A 71 15.10 -4.96 18.07
CA GLY A 71 14.69 -4.24 19.26
C GLY A 71 13.53 -3.29 18.99
N ARG A 72 12.34 -3.87 18.78
CA ARG A 72 11.02 -3.24 19.03
C ARG A 72 10.83 -1.83 18.48
N GLN A 73 10.39 -1.76 17.23
CA GLN A 73 9.28 -0.90 16.86
C GLN A 73 8.51 -1.58 15.71
N ASP A 74 8.05 -2.81 15.97
CA ASP A 74 6.64 -3.04 15.68
C ASP A 74 5.91 -1.85 16.31
N PHE A 75 4.85 -1.30 15.71
CA PHE A 75 3.83 -0.79 16.62
C PHE A 75 3.66 -1.94 17.60
N VAL A 76 4.10 -1.75 18.85
CA VAL A 76 3.65 -2.62 19.91
C VAL A 76 2.15 -2.50 19.67
N ASP A 77 1.55 -3.58 19.19
CA ASP A 77 0.16 -3.87 19.46
C ASP A 77 0.15 -3.76 20.97
N LEU A 78 0.00 -2.51 21.45
CA LEU A 78 -0.10 -2.17 22.85
C LEU A 78 -1.23 -3.11 23.21
N GLY A 79 -0.93 -4.12 24.03
CA GLY A 79 -1.88 -5.14 24.48
C GLY A 79 -3.03 -4.55 25.28
N VAL A 80 -3.43 -3.32 24.97
CA VAL A 80 -4.74 -2.76 25.16
C VAL A 80 -5.69 -3.70 24.43
N CYS A 81 -6.19 -4.66 25.18
CA CYS A 81 -7.42 -5.37 24.88
C CYS A 81 -8.53 -4.31 24.83
N THR A 82 -8.72 -3.71 23.65
CA THR A 82 -9.70 -2.65 23.45
C THR A 82 -11.11 -3.20 23.64
N ARG A 83 -11.32 -4.48 23.30
CA ARG A 83 -12.61 -5.15 23.39
C ARG A 83 -13.12 -5.34 24.82
N GLU A 84 -12.25 -5.69 25.77
CA GLU A 84 -12.66 -5.88 27.18
C GLU A 84 -13.28 -4.63 27.80
N LYS A 85 -12.85 -3.45 27.36
CA LYS A 85 -13.37 -2.15 27.82
C LYS A 85 -14.69 -1.77 27.16
N LEU A 86 -15.09 -2.44 26.09
CA LEU A 86 -16.30 -2.14 25.32
C LEU A 86 -17.40 -3.16 25.67
N THR A 87 -18.24 -2.80 26.65
CA THR A 87 -19.27 -3.68 27.22
C THR A 87 -20.21 -4.29 26.16
N HIS A 88 -20.59 -3.52 25.15
CA HIS A 88 -21.52 -3.94 24.09
C HIS A 88 -20.95 -4.94 23.08
N VAL A 89 -19.63 -5.17 23.07
CA VAL A 89 -18.96 -6.18 22.20
C VAL A 89 -18.10 -7.17 22.98
N LYS A 90 -18.19 -7.14 24.32
CA LYS A 90 -17.41 -8.00 25.20
C LYS A 90 -17.63 -9.48 24.84
N ASP A 91 -18.89 -9.89 24.71
CA ASP A 91 -19.25 -11.28 24.44
C ASP A 91 -19.16 -11.62 22.95
N SER A 92 -19.59 -10.70 22.07
CA SER A 92 -19.51 -10.88 20.62
C SER A 92 -19.25 -9.56 19.88
N LYS A 93 -18.41 -9.64 18.86
CA LYS A 93 -18.15 -8.56 17.88
C LYS A 93 -18.71 -8.86 16.49
N THR A 94 -19.51 -9.93 16.36
CA THR A 94 -20.06 -10.34 15.07
C THR A 94 -21.33 -9.58 14.73
N GLY A 95 -21.43 -9.11 13.48
CA GLY A 95 -22.65 -8.57 12.90
C GLY A 95 -23.59 -9.69 12.45
N SER A 96 -24.84 -9.32 12.13
CA SER A 96 -25.91 -10.29 11.86
C SER A 96 -26.56 -10.13 10.49
N SER A 97 -26.40 -8.98 9.82
CA SER A 97 -27.03 -8.71 8.53
C SER A 97 -26.21 -9.22 7.34
N GLY A 98 -26.85 -9.36 6.18
CA GLY A 98 -26.20 -9.78 4.94
C GLY A 98 -26.33 -11.28 4.68
N ILE A 99 -25.86 -11.68 3.50
CA ILE A 99 -25.99 -13.06 3.01
C ILE A 99 -24.69 -13.81 3.32
N PRO A 100 -24.74 -15.01 3.94
CA PRO A 100 -23.53 -15.77 4.22
C PRO A 100 -22.80 -16.16 2.93
N VAL A 101 -21.47 -16.13 2.97
CA VAL A 101 -20.61 -16.55 1.86
C VAL A 101 -19.45 -17.39 2.38
N GLN A 102 -19.19 -18.54 1.75
CA GLN A 102 -18.04 -19.38 2.09
C GLN A 102 -16.77 -18.82 1.45
N LEU A 103 -15.73 -18.69 2.28
CA LEU A 103 -14.48 -18.06 1.92
C LEU A 103 -13.31 -18.97 2.28
N ALA A 104 -12.46 -19.25 1.29
CA ALA A 104 -11.11 -19.72 1.54
C ALA A 104 -10.21 -18.51 1.89
N THR A 105 -9.27 -18.71 2.81
CA THR A 105 -8.35 -17.66 3.26
C THR A 105 -6.91 -18.04 3.01
N ASN A 106 -5.97 -17.10 3.02
CA ASN A 106 -4.54 -17.42 2.97
C ASN A 106 -3.92 -17.70 4.37
N LEU A 107 -4.74 -18.22 5.29
CA LEU A 107 -4.34 -18.63 6.63
C LEU A 107 -4.26 -20.16 6.69
N PHE A 108 -3.28 -20.68 7.40
CA PHE A 108 -3.06 -22.11 7.61
C PHE A 108 -3.00 -22.41 9.11
N HIS A 109 -3.54 -23.55 9.53
CA HIS A 109 -3.49 -23.99 10.92
C HIS A 109 -2.05 -24.29 11.35
N LEU A 110 -1.70 -23.86 12.56
CA LEU A 110 -0.50 -24.31 13.26
C LEU A 110 -0.93 -24.95 14.57
N ASP A 111 -0.92 -26.28 14.58
CA ASP A 111 -1.36 -27.06 15.73
C ASP A 111 -0.21 -27.24 16.72
N LEU A 112 -0.57 -27.19 18.00
CA LEU A 112 0.30 -27.35 19.15
C LEU A 112 -0.34 -28.35 20.13
N PRO A 113 0.46 -29.13 20.87
CA PRO A 113 -0.02 -29.91 22.01
C PRO A 113 -0.73 -29.03 23.05
N GLN A 114 -1.71 -29.58 23.77
CA GLN A 114 -2.50 -28.82 24.76
C GLN A 114 -1.62 -28.24 25.88
N ASP A 115 -0.63 -29.00 26.35
CA ASP A 115 0.29 -28.60 27.42
C ASP A 115 1.56 -27.93 26.91
N TRP A 116 1.56 -27.47 25.65
CA TRP A 116 2.76 -26.87 25.06
C TRP A 116 3.12 -25.55 25.74
N GLN A 117 4.39 -25.41 26.11
CA GLN A 117 4.96 -24.19 26.67
C GLN A 117 6.38 -23.96 26.15
N LEU A 118 6.81 -22.71 26.14
CA LEU A 118 8.16 -22.33 25.77
C LEU A 118 8.91 -21.80 26.99
N TYR A 119 10.06 -22.37 27.28
CA TYR A 119 10.86 -22.01 28.44
C TYR A 119 12.04 -21.14 28.03
N GLN A 120 12.13 -19.93 28.58
CA GLN A 120 13.22 -19.01 28.34
C GLN A 120 14.22 -19.05 29.50
N TYR A 121 15.50 -19.25 29.17
CA TYR A 121 16.62 -19.24 30.09
C TYR A 121 17.60 -18.13 29.73
N HIS A 122 18.13 -17.45 30.73
CA HIS A 122 19.30 -16.59 30.58
C HIS A 122 20.57 -17.42 30.73
N VAL A 123 21.54 -17.23 29.83
CA VAL A 123 22.78 -17.99 29.77
C VAL A 123 23.98 -17.09 30.04
N THR A 124 24.68 -17.34 31.14
CA THR A 124 25.91 -16.65 31.52
C THR A 124 27.11 -17.59 31.44
N TYR A 125 28.29 -17.03 31.20
CA TYR A 125 29.56 -17.75 31.05
C TYR A 125 30.57 -17.13 32.01
N SER A 126 31.36 -17.97 32.67
CA SER A 126 32.47 -17.59 33.53
C SER A 126 33.71 -18.41 33.15
N PRO A 127 34.76 -17.82 32.58
CA PRO A 127 34.90 -16.40 32.23
C PRO A 127 33.93 -15.95 31.12
N ASP A 128 33.65 -14.65 31.02
CA ASP A 128 32.73 -14.12 30.00
C ASP A 128 33.33 -14.29 28.60
N LEU A 129 32.47 -14.65 27.64
CA LEU A 129 32.86 -14.95 26.27
C LEU A 129 32.20 -13.96 25.30
N ALA A 130 33.01 -13.16 24.61
CA ALA A 130 32.50 -12.22 23.61
C ALA A 130 31.97 -12.91 22.33
N SER A 131 32.52 -14.07 21.97
CA SER A 131 32.17 -14.77 20.73
C SER A 131 30.85 -15.53 20.85
N ARG A 132 29.80 -15.03 20.20
CA ARG A 132 28.50 -15.73 20.11
C ARG A 132 28.62 -17.15 19.56
N ARG A 133 29.46 -17.35 18.53
CA ARG A 133 29.67 -18.68 17.91
C ARG A 133 30.25 -19.67 18.91
N LEU A 134 31.25 -19.23 19.68
CA LEU A 134 31.88 -20.05 20.72
C LEU A 134 30.89 -20.37 21.85
N ARG A 135 30.15 -19.36 22.34
CA ARG A 135 29.08 -19.55 23.33
C ARG A 135 28.09 -20.63 22.88
N THR A 136 27.62 -20.54 21.63
CA THR A 136 26.68 -21.53 21.07
C THR A 136 27.29 -22.92 20.99
N ALA A 137 28.54 -23.05 20.52
CA ALA A 137 29.22 -24.34 20.41
C ALA A 137 29.40 -25.00 21.78
N LEU A 138 29.93 -24.28 22.77
CA LEU A 138 30.13 -24.81 24.12
C LEU A 138 28.80 -25.24 24.77
N LEU A 139 27.75 -24.43 24.62
CA LEU A 139 26.43 -24.74 25.16
C LEU A 139 25.82 -25.99 24.52
N TYR A 140 25.91 -26.13 23.20
CA TYR A 140 25.24 -27.21 22.47
C TYR A 140 25.95 -28.56 22.59
N ASN A 141 27.19 -28.60 23.11
CA ASN A 141 27.91 -29.85 23.39
C ASN A 141 27.36 -30.62 24.60
N HIS A 142 26.47 -30.02 25.40
CA HIS A 142 25.92 -30.67 26.58
C HIS A 142 24.75 -31.60 26.25
N SER A 143 24.84 -32.86 26.69
CA SER A 143 23.84 -33.92 26.47
C SER A 143 22.43 -33.54 26.95
N ILE A 144 22.32 -32.77 28.05
CA ILE A 144 21.04 -32.28 28.58
C ILE A 144 20.23 -31.46 27.56
N LEU A 145 20.91 -30.91 26.55
CA LEU A 145 20.30 -30.14 25.48
C LEU A 145 20.19 -30.93 24.17
N SER A 146 20.88 -32.07 24.02
CA SER A 146 21.00 -32.78 22.73
C SER A 146 19.65 -33.16 22.14
N ASP A 147 18.78 -33.77 22.96
CA ASP A 147 17.48 -34.30 22.51
C ASP A 147 16.35 -33.26 22.59
N LYS A 148 16.62 -32.08 23.14
CA LYS A 148 15.64 -31.01 23.32
C LYS A 148 15.62 -30.04 22.14
N ALA A 149 14.43 -29.59 21.76
CA ALA A 149 14.27 -28.46 20.85
C ALA A 149 14.90 -27.22 21.47
N LYS A 150 15.87 -26.62 20.78
CA LYS A 150 16.67 -25.54 21.33
C LYS A 150 16.94 -24.42 20.35
N ALA A 151 16.84 -23.19 20.83
CA ALA A 151 17.20 -22.00 20.09
C ALA A 151 17.96 -21.02 21.00
N PHE A 152 19.19 -20.69 20.62
CA PHE A 152 20.05 -19.81 21.40
C PHE A 152 20.46 -18.56 20.60
N ASP A 153 20.25 -17.39 21.19
CA ASP A 153 20.57 -16.11 20.55
C ASP A 153 21.94 -15.52 20.95
N GLY A 154 22.67 -16.23 21.81
CA GLY A 154 23.92 -15.77 22.43
C GLY A 154 23.75 -15.36 23.88
N THR A 155 22.53 -15.07 24.35
CA THR A 155 22.24 -14.66 25.73
C THR A 155 21.02 -15.35 26.32
N SER A 156 20.01 -15.59 25.51
CA SER A 156 18.78 -16.28 25.88
C SER A 156 18.70 -17.61 25.13
N LEU A 157 18.44 -18.68 25.88
CA LEU A 157 18.16 -20.02 25.38
C LEU A 157 16.66 -20.29 25.52
N PHE A 158 16.03 -20.72 24.43
CA PHE A 158 14.65 -21.18 24.42
C PHE A 158 14.62 -22.69 24.27
N LEU A 159 13.80 -23.35 25.09
CA LEU A 159 13.59 -24.80 25.08
C LEU A 159 12.09 -25.13 25.00
N SER A 160 11.74 -26.21 24.30
CA SER A 160 10.39 -26.79 24.32
C SER A 160 10.07 -27.52 25.63
N GLU A 161 11.10 -27.94 26.36
CA GLU A 161 10.98 -28.71 27.59
C GLU A 161 11.69 -28.00 28.73
N LYS A 162 11.10 -28.11 29.92
CA LYS A 162 11.68 -27.54 31.14
C LYS A 162 12.93 -28.33 31.55
N LEU A 163 13.90 -27.65 32.15
CA LEU A 163 15.01 -28.28 32.86
C LEU A 163 14.58 -28.56 34.31
N ASP A 164 15.13 -29.61 34.92
CA ASP A 164 14.71 -30.07 36.25
C ASP A 164 14.92 -29.00 37.33
N HIS A 165 15.95 -28.17 37.16
CA HIS A 165 16.31 -27.11 38.09
C HIS A 165 16.12 -25.73 37.46
N LYS A 166 15.67 -24.77 38.28
CA LYS A 166 15.55 -23.35 37.88
C LYS A 166 16.91 -22.75 37.49
N VAL A 167 17.97 -23.20 38.14
CA VAL A 167 19.35 -22.87 37.79
C VAL A 167 20.08 -24.17 37.48
N THR A 168 20.66 -24.27 36.30
CA THR A 168 21.47 -25.42 35.88
C THR A 168 22.87 -24.93 35.58
N GLU A 169 23.86 -25.50 36.27
CA GLU A 169 25.27 -25.20 36.04
C GLU A 169 25.90 -26.30 35.19
N LEU A 170 26.62 -25.91 34.16
CA LEU A 170 27.29 -26.78 33.21
C LEU A 170 28.76 -26.36 33.11
N THR A 171 29.65 -27.30 32.82
CA THR A 171 31.09 -27.03 32.72
C THR A 171 31.59 -27.56 31.39
N SER A 172 32.20 -26.71 30.57
CA SER A 172 32.70 -27.04 29.24
C SER A 172 34.16 -26.63 29.13
N GLU A 173 34.97 -27.37 28.38
CA GLU A 173 36.36 -26.99 28.10
C GLU A 173 36.50 -26.42 26.69
N THR A 174 37.27 -25.34 26.56
CA THR A 174 37.60 -24.79 25.24
C THR A 174 38.66 -25.66 24.55
N GLN A 175 38.84 -25.46 23.24
CA GLN A 175 39.95 -26.10 22.49
C GLN A 175 41.35 -25.75 23.03
N ARG A 176 41.45 -24.74 23.90
CA ARG A 176 42.70 -24.31 24.55
C ARG A 176 42.87 -24.91 25.96
N GLY A 177 41.95 -25.79 26.40
CA GLY A 177 41.98 -26.42 27.72
C GLY A 177 41.46 -25.52 28.86
N GLU A 178 40.84 -24.39 28.55
CA GLU A 178 40.27 -23.50 29.58
C GLU A 178 38.88 -24.00 30.00
N THR A 179 38.65 -24.17 31.30
CA THR A 179 37.36 -24.53 31.86
C THR A 179 36.42 -23.32 31.89
N VAL A 180 35.26 -23.45 31.27
CA VAL A 180 34.21 -22.42 31.22
C VAL A 180 32.98 -22.94 31.96
N LYS A 181 32.58 -22.24 33.01
CA LYS A 181 31.32 -22.49 33.73
C LYS A 181 30.18 -21.76 33.01
N ILE A 182 29.15 -22.49 32.62
CA ILE A 182 27.95 -22.01 31.94
C ILE A 182 26.78 -22.13 32.91
N THR A 183 26.07 -21.04 33.17
CA THR A 183 24.91 -21.04 34.07
C THR A 183 23.65 -20.71 33.30
N LEU A 184 22.68 -21.62 33.33
CA LEU A 184 21.35 -21.48 32.75
C LEU A 184 20.36 -21.12 33.85
N THR A 185 19.72 -19.95 33.76
CA THR A 185 18.72 -19.51 34.74
C THR A 185 17.37 -19.36 34.05
N LEU A 186 16.36 -20.12 34.47
CA LEU A 186 14.99 -19.99 33.95
C LEU A 186 14.45 -18.60 34.31
N THR A 187 14.14 -17.80 33.29
CA THR A 187 13.64 -16.44 33.43
C THR A 187 12.14 -16.32 33.19
N SER A 188 11.57 -17.12 32.28
CA SER A 188 10.15 -17.01 31.93
C SER A 188 9.59 -18.31 31.36
N GLU A 189 8.33 -18.59 31.69
CA GLU A 189 7.50 -19.63 31.10
C GLU A 189 6.50 -18.93 30.17
N LEU A 190 6.63 -19.18 28.87
CA LEU A 190 5.90 -18.45 27.83
C LEU A 190 4.81 -19.36 27.24
N PHE A 191 3.56 -18.99 27.48
CA PHE A 191 2.42 -19.62 26.84
C PHE A 191 2.37 -19.30 25.33
N PRO A 192 1.75 -20.15 24.49
CA PRO A 192 1.60 -19.93 23.05
C PRO A 192 1.07 -18.54 22.67
N ASN A 193 0.27 -17.94 23.56
CA ASN A 193 -0.43 -16.67 23.34
C ASN A 193 0.41 -15.46 23.69
N SER A 194 1.54 -15.66 24.36
CA SER A 194 2.43 -14.56 24.73
C SER A 194 2.96 -13.87 23.46
N PRO A 195 2.98 -12.53 23.40
CA PRO A 195 3.61 -11.80 22.30
C PRO A 195 5.06 -12.22 22.04
N MET A 196 5.80 -12.59 23.09
CA MET A 196 7.17 -13.11 22.94
C MET A 196 7.19 -14.49 22.26
N CYS A 197 6.22 -15.36 22.55
CA CYS A 197 6.09 -16.66 21.91
C CYS A 197 5.70 -16.53 20.43
N ILE A 198 4.80 -15.59 20.09
CA ILE A 198 4.45 -15.29 18.70
C ILE A 198 5.68 -14.81 17.91
N GLN A 199 6.49 -13.94 18.50
CA GLN A 199 7.76 -13.52 17.90
C GLN A 199 8.71 -14.71 17.71
N PHE A 200 8.77 -15.61 18.68
CA PHE A 200 9.56 -16.83 18.60
C PHE A 200 9.12 -17.75 17.45
N PHE A 201 7.81 -17.96 17.23
CA PHE A 201 7.33 -18.73 16.07
C PHE A 201 7.78 -18.11 14.74
N ASN A 202 7.76 -16.79 14.61
CA ASN A 202 8.29 -16.12 13.41
C ASN A 202 9.80 -16.37 13.21
N VAL A 203 10.57 -16.61 14.28
CA VAL A 203 11.98 -17.02 14.19
C VAL A 203 12.12 -18.47 13.71
N ILE A 204 11.26 -19.38 14.15
CA ILE A 204 11.23 -20.76 13.64
C ILE A 204 10.99 -20.76 12.13
N PHE A 205 9.96 -20.03 11.65
CA PHE A 205 9.69 -19.95 10.22
C PHE A 205 10.84 -19.33 9.43
N ARG A 206 11.57 -18.37 9.99
CA ARG A 206 12.80 -17.87 9.35
C ARG A 206 13.83 -18.98 9.08
N LYS A 207 13.99 -19.94 10.00
CA LYS A 207 14.88 -21.10 9.78
C LYS A 207 14.32 -22.04 8.71
N ILE A 208 13.01 -22.30 8.74
CA ILE A 208 12.32 -23.13 7.74
C ILE A 208 12.51 -22.57 6.34
N PHE A 209 12.25 -21.28 6.14
CA PHE A 209 12.42 -20.63 4.83
C PHE A 209 13.88 -20.66 4.35
N LYS A 210 14.85 -20.54 5.26
CA LYS A 210 16.26 -20.72 4.91
C LYS A 210 16.55 -22.15 4.41
N LYS A 211 15.94 -23.18 5.03
CA LYS A 211 16.03 -24.58 4.59
C LYS A 211 15.34 -24.83 3.24
N LEU A 212 14.34 -24.01 2.89
CA LEU A 212 13.70 -23.97 1.56
C LEU A 212 14.46 -23.09 0.54
N SER A 213 15.71 -22.69 0.84
CA SER A 213 16.52 -21.81 -0.02
C SER A 213 15.86 -20.47 -0.33
N MET A 214 15.00 -19.98 0.57
CA MET A 214 14.40 -18.66 0.49
C MET A 214 15.12 -17.68 1.42
N TYR A 215 15.36 -16.48 0.92
CA TYR A 215 16.16 -15.45 1.58
C TYR A 215 15.28 -14.30 2.01
N GLN A 216 15.50 -13.84 3.24
CA GLN A 216 14.75 -12.74 3.80
C GLN A 216 15.28 -11.39 3.28
N ILE A 217 14.39 -10.61 2.67
CA ILE A 217 14.64 -9.22 2.29
C ILE A 217 13.56 -8.36 2.96
N GLY A 218 13.97 -7.57 3.96
CA GLY A 218 13.03 -6.86 4.81
C GLY A 218 12.21 -7.84 5.66
N ARG A 219 10.89 -7.79 5.54
CA ARG A 219 9.95 -8.67 6.28
C ARG A 219 9.50 -9.90 5.49
N ASN A 220 9.91 -10.01 4.22
CA ASN A 220 9.42 -11.03 3.29
C ASN A 220 10.56 -11.97 2.87
N TYR A 221 10.19 -13.11 2.31
CA TYR A 221 11.11 -14.17 1.90
C TYR A 221 10.98 -14.39 0.40
N TYR A 222 12.10 -14.42 -0.31
CA TYR A 222 12.14 -14.53 -1.77
C TYR A 222 13.04 -15.67 -2.20
N LYS A 223 12.77 -16.26 -3.36
CA LYS A 223 13.53 -17.37 -3.93
C LYS A 223 14.35 -16.85 -5.14
N PRO A 224 15.65 -16.55 -4.97
CA PRO A 224 16.49 -16.01 -6.04
C PRO A 224 16.80 -17.01 -7.15
N SER A 225 16.60 -18.31 -6.90
CA SER A 225 16.91 -19.38 -7.86
C SER A 225 15.93 -19.48 -9.03
N GLU A 226 14.76 -18.85 -8.92
CA GLU A 226 13.69 -18.89 -9.93
C GLU A 226 13.22 -17.47 -10.28
N PRO A 227 14.10 -16.60 -10.81
CA PRO A 227 13.72 -15.24 -11.18
C PRO A 227 12.82 -15.25 -12.42
N VAL A 228 11.81 -14.38 -12.42
CA VAL A 228 11.03 -14.05 -13.62
C VAL A 228 11.66 -12.81 -14.26
N GLU A 229 12.27 -12.98 -15.44
CA GLU A 229 12.98 -11.92 -16.14
C GLU A 229 12.03 -11.10 -17.03
N ILE A 230 12.24 -9.79 -17.06
CA ILE A 230 11.58 -8.85 -17.99
C ILE A 230 12.70 -8.14 -18.78
N PRO A 231 13.28 -8.80 -19.80
CA PRO A 231 14.51 -8.33 -20.46
C PRO A 231 14.35 -6.96 -21.11
N GLN A 232 13.17 -6.66 -21.70
CA GLN A 232 12.94 -5.37 -22.37
C GLN A 232 13.11 -4.14 -21.47
N TYR A 233 13.05 -4.30 -20.14
CA TYR A 233 13.23 -3.21 -19.17
C TYR A 233 14.40 -3.45 -18.21
N LYS A 234 15.24 -4.46 -18.46
CA LYS A 234 16.33 -4.88 -17.56
C LYS A 234 15.85 -5.08 -16.12
N LEU A 235 14.71 -5.75 -15.94
CA LEU A 235 14.16 -6.05 -14.61
C LEU A 235 14.13 -7.55 -14.36
N SER A 236 14.41 -7.96 -13.13
CA SER A 236 14.17 -9.30 -12.61
C SER A 236 13.16 -9.23 -11.45
N LEU A 237 12.22 -10.17 -11.43
CA LEU A 237 11.25 -10.33 -10.36
C LEU A 237 11.59 -11.60 -9.58
N TRP A 238 11.88 -11.46 -8.28
CA TRP A 238 12.03 -12.62 -7.42
C TRP A 238 10.70 -12.96 -6.77
N PRO A 239 10.12 -14.15 -7.05
CA PRO A 239 8.91 -14.61 -6.39
C PRO A 239 9.21 -14.92 -4.93
N GLY A 240 8.19 -14.81 -4.10
CA GLY A 240 8.32 -14.97 -2.66
C GLY A 240 7.01 -14.85 -1.92
N PHE A 241 7.12 -14.83 -0.59
CA PHE A 241 5.99 -14.76 0.31
C PHE A 241 6.23 -13.72 1.42
N ALA A 242 5.20 -12.93 1.69
CA ALA A 242 5.08 -12.20 2.94
C ALA A 242 4.44 -13.14 3.97
N ILE A 243 5.07 -13.29 5.13
CA ILE A 243 4.64 -14.26 6.15
C ILE A 243 4.41 -13.59 7.50
N SER A 244 3.49 -14.14 8.28
CA SER A 244 3.38 -13.83 9.70
C SER A 244 2.69 -14.96 10.44
N VAL A 245 3.23 -15.34 11.60
CA VAL A 245 2.50 -16.15 12.58
C VAL A 245 1.80 -15.22 13.56
N SER A 246 0.52 -15.47 13.83
CA SER A 246 -0.26 -14.70 14.79
C SER A 246 -1.41 -15.55 15.36
N ARG A 247 -1.91 -15.14 16.52
CA ARG A 247 -3.13 -15.72 17.09
C ARG A 247 -4.35 -15.00 16.51
N PHE A 248 -5.31 -15.78 16.03
CA PHE A 248 -6.59 -15.31 15.54
C PHE A 248 -7.70 -16.06 16.29
N GLU A 249 -8.62 -15.31 16.88
CA GLU A 249 -9.58 -15.81 17.87
C GLU A 249 -8.97 -16.87 18.84
N SER A 250 -9.37 -18.13 18.72
CA SER A 250 -8.91 -19.24 19.56
C SER A 250 -7.75 -20.05 18.95
N LYS A 251 -7.26 -19.72 17.74
CA LYS A 251 -6.34 -20.54 16.96
C LYS A 251 -5.02 -19.82 16.67
N LEU A 252 -3.91 -20.57 16.64
CA LEU A 252 -2.64 -20.08 16.11
C LEU A 252 -2.62 -20.33 14.60
N LEU A 253 -2.44 -19.28 13.80
CA LEU A 253 -2.46 -19.39 12.34
C LEU A 253 -1.18 -18.82 11.72
N PHE A 254 -0.75 -19.50 10.65
CA PHE A 254 0.28 -19.04 9.73
C PHE A 254 -0.38 -18.30 8.56
N ASN A 255 -0.09 -17.01 8.41
CA ASN A 255 -0.53 -16.23 7.27
C ASN A 255 0.61 -16.13 6.23
N ALA A 256 0.32 -16.47 4.98
CA ALA A 256 1.24 -16.26 3.86
C ALA A 256 0.53 -15.59 2.69
N ASP A 257 1.16 -14.58 2.08
CA ASP A 257 0.68 -13.97 0.83
C ASP A 257 1.79 -13.93 -0.21
N VAL A 258 1.43 -14.19 -1.47
CA VAL A 258 2.37 -14.16 -2.60
C VAL A 258 2.84 -12.73 -2.83
N ASN A 259 4.15 -12.56 -2.94
CA ASN A 259 4.80 -11.27 -3.10
C ASN A 259 5.99 -11.36 -4.07
N TYR A 260 6.25 -10.28 -4.80
CA TYR A 260 7.36 -10.19 -5.75
C TYR A 260 8.30 -9.05 -5.38
N LYS A 261 9.61 -9.32 -5.43
CA LYS A 261 10.63 -8.28 -5.30
C LYS A 261 11.10 -7.86 -6.68
N VAL A 262 10.94 -6.57 -7.01
CA VAL A 262 11.51 -6.01 -8.26
C VAL A 262 12.95 -5.62 -8.03
N LEU A 263 13.81 -6.15 -8.89
CA LEU A 263 15.23 -5.87 -8.94
C LEU A 263 15.58 -5.38 -10.33
N ARG A 264 16.55 -4.47 -10.41
CA ARG A 264 17.11 -4.06 -11.69
C ARG A 264 18.27 -4.98 -12.02
N ASN A 265 18.39 -5.35 -13.28
CA ASN A 265 19.55 -6.02 -13.85
C ASN A 265 20.52 -4.97 -14.37
N GLU A 266 20.79 -3.98 -13.54
CA GLU A 266 21.76 -2.91 -13.77
C GLU A 266 22.57 -2.76 -12.49
N THR A 267 23.90 -2.80 -12.62
CA THR A 267 24.81 -2.55 -11.50
C THR A 267 24.90 -1.06 -11.21
N VAL A 268 25.32 -0.69 -10.00
CA VAL A 268 25.56 0.73 -9.69
C VAL A 268 26.68 1.27 -10.58
N LEU A 269 27.68 0.45 -10.92
CA LEU A 269 28.74 0.85 -11.85
C LEU A 269 28.19 1.16 -13.25
N GLU A 270 27.38 0.28 -13.83
CA GLU A 270 26.74 0.50 -15.14
C GLU A 270 25.91 1.79 -15.15
N PHE A 271 25.14 2.02 -14.08
CA PHE A 271 24.35 3.24 -13.91
C PHE A 271 25.23 4.50 -13.83
N MET A 272 26.35 4.42 -13.11
CA MET A 272 27.33 5.52 -13.02
C MET A 272 27.98 5.80 -14.38
N THR A 273 28.35 4.76 -15.12
CA THR A 273 28.90 4.89 -16.48
C THR A 273 27.91 5.54 -17.43
N ASP A 274 26.64 5.14 -17.40
CA ASP A 274 25.58 5.75 -18.22
C ASP A 274 25.27 7.21 -17.82
N LEU A 275 25.39 7.56 -16.54
CA LEU A 275 25.32 8.96 -16.09
C LEU A 275 26.50 9.79 -16.58
N CYS A 276 27.69 9.21 -16.56
CA CYS A 276 28.93 9.86 -17.02
C CYS A 276 28.85 10.22 -18.51
N LEU A 277 28.25 9.36 -19.34
CA LEU A 277 28.05 9.62 -20.76
C LEU A 277 27.01 10.72 -21.06
N ARG A 278 26.09 10.98 -20.13
CA ARG A 278 24.95 11.90 -20.33
C ARG A 278 25.11 13.26 -19.64
N THR A 279 26.08 13.39 -18.75
CA THR A 279 26.28 14.57 -17.90
C THR A 279 27.66 15.15 -18.16
N ASP A 280 27.81 16.47 -18.03
CA ASP A 280 29.14 17.08 -18.05
C ASP A 280 29.98 16.60 -16.84
N MET A 281 31.28 16.38 -17.07
CA MET A 281 32.17 15.78 -16.08
C MET A 281 32.31 16.63 -14.81
N SER A 282 32.15 17.96 -14.96
CA SER A 282 32.17 18.92 -13.85
C SER A 282 31.05 18.68 -12.82
N CYS A 283 29.90 18.16 -13.25
CA CYS A 283 28.70 17.95 -12.43
C CYS A 283 28.43 16.47 -12.12
N PHE A 284 29.28 15.56 -12.62
CA PHE A 284 29.06 14.12 -12.53
C PHE A 284 28.98 13.62 -11.09
N THR A 285 29.95 14.00 -10.24
CA THR A 285 30.01 13.56 -8.83
C THR A 285 28.79 14.04 -8.04
N GLU A 286 28.41 15.31 -8.19
CA GLU A 286 27.23 15.88 -7.54
C GLU A 286 25.93 15.21 -8.01
N THR A 287 25.84 14.90 -9.31
CA THR A 287 24.68 14.21 -9.91
C THR A 287 24.57 12.77 -9.41
N CYS A 288 25.67 12.03 -9.35
CA CYS A 288 25.73 10.70 -8.74
C CYS A 288 25.28 10.73 -7.28
N HIS A 289 25.80 11.67 -6.49
CA HIS A 289 25.41 11.81 -5.08
C HIS A 289 23.91 12.08 -4.95
N LYS A 290 23.34 13.01 -5.73
CA LYS A 290 21.90 13.32 -5.72
C LYS A 290 21.02 12.14 -6.12
N GLN A 291 21.46 11.27 -7.04
CA GLN A 291 20.65 10.16 -7.53
C GLN A 291 20.82 8.85 -6.76
N LEU A 292 22.01 8.57 -6.22
CA LEU A 292 22.32 7.29 -5.57
C LEU A 292 22.18 7.33 -4.05
N VAL A 293 22.53 8.44 -3.39
CA VAL A 293 22.52 8.50 -1.92
C VAL A 293 21.08 8.39 -1.39
N GLY A 294 20.89 7.46 -0.47
CA GLY A 294 19.60 7.09 0.10
C GLY A 294 18.91 5.93 -0.62
N LEU A 295 19.39 5.47 -1.78
CA LEU A 295 18.89 4.27 -2.43
C LEU A 295 19.33 3.00 -1.70
N ILE A 296 18.56 1.93 -1.92
CA ILE A 296 18.87 0.59 -1.41
C ILE A 296 19.42 -0.25 -2.56
N VAL A 297 20.60 -0.81 -2.36
CA VAL A 297 21.25 -1.75 -3.28
C VAL A 297 21.21 -3.16 -2.73
N LEU A 298 21.26 -4.15 -3.62
CA LEU A 298 21.35 -5.57 -3.32
C LEU A 298 22.70 -6.10 -3.81
N THR A 299 23.41 -6.80 -2.93
CA THR A 299 24.62 -7.54 -3.28
C THR A 299 24.27 -9.01 -3.52
N ARG A 300 24.37 -9.47 -4.77
CA ARG A 300 23.93 -10.82 -5.16
C ARG A 300 24.78 -11.95 -4.55
N TYR A 301 26.06 -11.70 -4.30
CA TYR A 301 27.00 -12.67 -3.71
C TYR A 301 26.64 -13.11 -2.28
N ASN A 302 25.79 -12.36 -1.57
CA ASN A 302 25.34 -12.71 -0.22
C ASN A 302 23.85 -12.43 0.03
N ASN A 303 23.11 -12.01 -1.01
CA ASN A 303 21.71 -11.60 -0.96
C ASN A 303 21.36 -10.58 0.14
N LYS A 304 22.30 -9.69 0.49
CA LYS A 304 22.07 -8.61 1.46
C LYS A 304 21.77 -7.30 0.78
N THR A 305 20.92 -6.51 1.43
CA THR A 305 20.66 -5.14 1.01
C THR A 305 21.44 -4.14 1.85
N TYR A 306 21.80 -3.01 1.27
CA TYR A 306 22.47 -1.91 1.94
C TYR A 306 21.87 -0.60 1.47
N ARG A 307 21.82 0.39 2.36
CA ARG A 307 21.48 1.76 1.96
C ARG A 307 22.78 2.48 1.64
N ILE A 308 22.84 3.15 0.50
CA ILE A 308 23.95 4.04 0.17
C ILE A 308 23.78 5.29 1.02
N ASP A 309 24.73 5.55 1.92
CA ASP A 309 24.74 6.74 2.75
C ASP A 309 25.75 7.77 2.21
N ASP A 310 26.80 7.32 1.51
CA ASP A 310 27.74 8.17 0.79
C ASP A 310 28.46 7.41 -0.35
N ILE A 311 29.26 8.11 -1.15
CA ILE A 311 30.15 7.56 -2.19
C ILE A 311 31.55 8.11 -1.93
N ASP A 312 32.51 7.23 -1.63
CA ASP A 312 33.90 7.60 -1.44
C ASP A 312 34.67 7.44 -2.76
N TRP A 313 35.07 8.58 -3.31
CA TRP A 313 35.81 8.68 -4.57
C TRP A 313 37.32 8.55 -4.39
N SER A 314 37.81 8.65 -3.15
CA SER A 314 39.24 8.54 -2.84
C SER A 314 39.70 7.08 -2.72
N VAL A 315 38.78 6.19 -2.32
CA VAL A 315 39.05 4.77 -2.15
C VAL A 315 38.71 4.00 -3.42
N LYS A 316 39.64 3.14 -3.84
CA LYS A 316 39.51 2.25 -5.00
C LYS A 316 39.59 0.78 -4.60
N PRO A 317 39.10 -0.17 -5.42
CA PRO A 317 39.21 -1.61 -5.16
C PRO A 317 40.62 -2.12 -4.84
N THR A 318 41.66 -1.46 -5.36
CA THR A 318 43.07 -1.81 -5.11
C THR A 318 43.58 -1.44 -3.72
N HIS A 319 42.88 -0.58 -2.98
CA HIS A 319 43.28 -0.17 -1.65
C HIS A 319 42.99 -1.26 -0.61
N ALA A 320 43.78 -1.25 0.46
CA ALA A 320 43.61 -2.15 1.59
C ALA A 320 42.56 -1.63 2.58
N PHE A 321 41.93 -2.57 3.29
CA PHE A 321 41.11 -2.30 4.46
C PHE A 321 41.37 -3.34 5.54
N GLN A 322 41.10 -2.95 6.77
CA GLN A 322 41.25 -3.86 7.91
C GLN A 322 40.02 -4.75 8.04
N LYS A 323 40.23 -6.07 7.98
CA LYS A 323 39.20 -7.06 8.29
C LYS A 323 38.83 -7.01 9.76
N ARG A 324 37.73 -7.70 10.10
CA ARG A 324 37.23 -7.79 11.47
C ARG A 324 38.19 -8.52 12.43
N ASP A 325 39.04 -9.39 11.91
CA ASP A 325 40.05 -10.12 12.66
C ASP A 325 41.35 -9.31 12.85
N GLY A 326 41.39 -8.06 12.37
CA GLY A 326 42.54 -7.18 12.45
C GLY A 326 43.53 -7.32 11.29
N SER A 327 43.38 -8.33 10.42
CA SER A 327 44.25 -8.51 9.25
C SER A 327 43.92 -7.52 8.14
N GLU A 328 44.93 -7.08 7.39
CA GLU A 328 44.72 -6.23 6.20
C GLU A 328 44.56 -7.05 4.93
N THR A 329 43.73 -6.56 4.01
CA THR A 329 43.54 -7.14 2.68
C THR A 329 43.04 -6.06 1.71
N THR A 330 43.27 -6.23 0.41
CA THR A 330 42.64 -5.36 -0.60
C THR A 330 41.19 -5.78 -0.85
N TYR A 331 40.35 -4.90 -1.41
CA TYR A 331 38.99 -5.30 -1.79
C TYR A 331 39.02 -6.38 -2.88
N VAL A 332 39.93 -6.25 -3.85
CA VAL A 332 40.12 -7.25 -4.93
C VAL A 332 40.40 -8.63 -4.33
N ASP A 333 41.38 -8.72 -3.44
CA ASP A 333 41.75 -10.00 -2.81
C ASP A 333 40.64 -10.54 -1.93
N TYR A 334 39.98 -9.67 -1.15
CA TYR A 334 38.86 -10.06 -0.32
C TYR A 334 37.73 -10.70 -1.14
N TYR A 335 37.30 -10.07 -2.23
CA TYR A 335 36.21 -10.59 -3.04
C TYR A 335 36.61 -11.85 -3.81
N LYS A 336 37.87 -11.96 -4.24
CA LYS A 336 38.40 -13.18 -4.87
C LYS A 336 38.49 -14.34 -3.88
N GLN A 337 39.01 -14.13 -2.68
CA GLN A 337 39.17 -15.18 -1.67
C GLN A 337 37.84 -15.60 -1.04
N GLN A 338 36.96 -14.64 -0.73
CA GLN A 338 35.75 -14.89 0.05
C GLN A 338 34.57 -15.36 -0.81
N TYR A 339 34.50 -14.94 -2.07
CA TYR A 339 33.36 -15.16 -2.96
C TYR A 339 33.74 -15.67 -4.35
N ASP A 340 35.03 -15.86 -4.64
CA ASP A 340 35.56 -16.21 -5.97
C ASP A 340 35.15 -15.23 -7.09
N ILE A 341 35.12 -13.93 -6.76
CA ILE A 341 34.74 -12.87 -7.70
C ILE A 341 35.98 -12.10 -8.15
N THR A 342 36.15 -11.97 -9.46
CA THR A 342 37.18 -11.11 -10.07
C THR A 342 36.54 -9.78 -10.48
N LEU A 343 37.06 -8.66 -9.96
CA LEU A 343 36.58 -7.31 -10.31
C LEU A 343 37.12 -6.86 -11.66
N SER A 344 36.28 -6.25 -12.48
CA SER A 344 36.66 -5.79 -13.82
C SER A 344 37.21 -4.36 -13.84
N ASP A 345 36.57 -3.43 -13.12
CA ASP A 345 37.03 -2.05 -13.02
C ASP A 345 37.75 -1.79 -11.69
N LEU A 346 39.05 -1.56 -11.75
CA LEU A 346 39.88 -1.30 -10.57
C LEU A 346 39.96 0.19 -10.18
N ASN A 347 39.37 1.08 -10.99
CA ASN A 347 39.34 2.52 -10.77
C ASN A 347 37.99 3.06 -10.30
N GLN A 348 36.95 2.21 -10.25
CA GLN A 348 35.65 2.59 -9.72
C GLN A 348 35.75 3.09 -8.25
N PRO A 349 34.88 4.03 -7.83
CA PRO A 349 34.79 4.46 -6.44
C PRO A 349 34.15 3.36 -5.58
N VAL A 350 34.07 3.57 -4.26
CA VAL A 350 33.35 2.67 -3.35
C VAL A 350 32.10 3.33 -2.77
N LEU A 351 31.05 2.54 -2.57
CA LEU A 351 29.83 3.00 -1.90
C LEU A 351 30.01 2.83 -0.39
N VAL A 352 29.56 3.82 0.38
CA VAL A 352 29.59 3.80 1.84
C VAL A 352 28.20 3.51 2.38
N SER A 353 28.09 2.52 3.27
CA SER A 353 26.87 2.21 4.02
C SER A 353 27.13 2.28 5.52
N LEU A 354 26.36 3.08 6.24
CA LEU A 354 26.51 3.26 7.68
C LEU A 354 25.54 2.34 8.42
N LEU A 355 26.06 1.23 8.96
CA LEU A 355 25.28 0.29 9.75
C LEU A 355 25.13 0.81 11.18
N LYS A 356 23.93 1.26 11.54
CA LYS A 356 23.58 1.55 12.95
C LYS A 356 23.66 0.26 13.78
N ARG A 357 24.53 0.23 14.79
CA ARG A 357 24.55 -0.84 15.81
C ARG A 357 23.34 -0.75 16.73
N ARG A 358 23.03 -1.85 17.43
CA ARG A 358 21.88 -1.96 18.35
C ARG A 358 21.90 -0.81 19.38
N ARG A 359 20.70 -0.37 19.78
CA ARG A 359 20.38 0.80 20.60
C ARG A 359 21.06 0.92 21.98
N ASN A 360 21.86 -0.07 22.40
CA ASN A 360 22.54 -0.11 23.70
C ASN A 360 24.07 0.01 23.62
N ASP A 361 24.63 0.28 22.43
CA ASP A 361 26.08 0.40 22.23
C ASP A 361 26.37 1.85 21.79
N ASN A 362 27.04 2.65 22.65
CA ASN A 362 27.49 4.03 22.33
C ASN A 362 28.62 4.04 21.28
N SER A 363 28.90 2.91 20.62
CA SER A 363 29.90 2.75 19.57
C SER A 363 29.48 3.48 18.29
N GLU A 364 30.45 4.08 17.61
CA GLU A 364 30.26 4.70 16.29
C GLU A 364 29.59 3.76 15.27
N PRO A 365 28.80 4.31 14.32
CA PRO A 365 28.17 3.52 13.27
C PRO A 365 29.22 2.73 12.48
N GLN A 366 28.98 1.43 12.27
CA GLN A 366 29.93 0.60 11.53
C GLN A 366 29.84 0.94 10.05
N MET A 367 30.92 1.50 9.52
CA MET A 367 31.08 1.81 8.10
C MET A 367 31.36 0.54 7.30
N VAL A 368 30.66 0.37 6.17
CA VAL A 368 30.83 -0.73 5.24
C VAL A 368 31.04 -0.18 3.84
N HIS A 369 32.14 -0.58 3.21
CA HIS A 369 32.40 -0.32 1.80
C HIS A 369 31.81 -1.41 0.91
N LEU A 370 31.22 -0.99 -0.20
CA LEU A 370 30.64 -1.88 -1.20
C LEU A 370 31.13 -1.46 -2.59
N ILE A 371 31.46 -2.43 -3.43
CA ILE A 371 31.92 -2.19 -4.79
C ILE A 371 30.72 -1.97 -5.72
N PRO A 372 30.62 -0.83 -6.44
CA PRO A 372 29.50 -0.52 -7.35
C PRO A 372 29.18 -1.62 -8.37
N GLU A 373 30.21 -2.26 -8.94
CA GLU A 373 30.09 -3.38 -9.88
C GLU A 373 29.32 -4.57 -9.30
N LEU A 374 29.41 -4.79 -7.98
CA LEU A 374 28.77 -5.92 -7.30
C LEU A 374 27.44 -5.55 -6.63
N CYS A 375 26.99 -4.30 -6.81
CA CYS A 375 25.78 -3.76 -6.22
C CYS A 375 24.72 -3.55 -7.30
N PHE A 376 23.54 -4.14 -7.12
CA PHE A 376 22.40 -3.97 -8.03
C PHE A 376 21.38 -3.01 -7.44
N LEU A 377 20.86 -2.11 -8.28
CA LEU A 377 19.80 -1.20 -7.87
C LEU A 377 18.50 -1.97 -7.60
N THR A 378 17.81 -1.61 -6.51
CA THR A 378 16.52 -2.24 -6.16
C THR A 378 15.35 -1.28 -6.32
N GLY A 379 14.15 -1.83 -6.53
CA GLY A 379 12.95 -1.03 -6.72
C GLY A 379 12.90 -0.29 -8.06
N LEU A 380 11.83 0.47 -8.29
CA LEU A 380 11.60 1.21 -9.53
C LEU A 380 11.85 2.70 -9.29
N THR A 381 12.45 3.41 -10.26
CA THR A 381 12.59 4.87 -10.19
C THR A 381 11.22 5.51 -10.35
N SER A 382 11.08 6.77 -9.91
CA SER A 382 9.88 7.58 -10.20
C SER A 382 9.57 7.62 -11.70
N GLN A 383 10.60 7.76 -12.53
CA GLN A 383 10.48 7.69 -13.98
C GLN A 383 9.95 6.34 -14.47
N ALA A 384 10.51 5.22 -14.00
CA ALA A 384 10.04 3.88 -14.35
C ALA A 384 8.59 3.65 -13.88
N THR A 385 8.21 4.11 -12.69
CA THR A 385 6.82 4.02 -12.20
C THR A 385 5.85 4.88 -12.99
N SER A 386 6.33 5.90 -13.70
CA SER A 386 5.51 6.74 -14.59
C SER A 386 5.36 6.16 -15.99
N ASP A 387 6.20 5.18 -16.38
CA ASP A 387 6.10 4.48 -17.65
C ASP A 387 5.00 3.40 -17.56
N PHE A 388 3.90 3.67 -18.25
CA PHE A 388 2.76 2.76 -18.30
C PHE A 388 3.10 1.39 -18.89
N ARG A 389 3.99 1.31 -19.89
CA ARG A 389 4.32 0.05 -20.56
C ARG A 389 5.15 -0.85 -19.64
N LEU A 390 6.14 -0.28 -18.95
CA LEU A 390 6.92 -0.98 -17.92
C LEU A 390 6.01 -1.47 -16.79
N MET A 391 5.19 -0.59 -16.24
CA MET A 391 4.29 -0.95 -15.14
C MET A 391 3.25 -1.99 -15.56
N LYS A 392 2.82 -2.00 -16.83
CA LYS A 392 1.95 -3.04 -17.39
C LYS A 392 2.65 -4.40 -17.45
N ALA A 393 3.89 -4.46 -17.92
CA ALA A 393 4.65 -5.71 -17.97
C ALA A 393 4.90 -6.28 -16.57
N VAL A 394 5.30 -5.44 -15.61
CA VAL A 394 5.42 -5.85 -14.20
C VAL A 394 4.07 -6.31 -13.64
N ALA A 395 2.98 -5.64 -13.99
CA ALA A 395 1.64 -5.99 -13.53
C ALA A 395 1.13 -7.32 -14.08
N GLU A 396 1.48 -7.68 -15.30
CA GLU A 396 1.08 -8.95 -15.93
C GLU A 396 1.62 -10.16 -15.15
N GLU A 397 2.86 -10.07 -14.66
CA GLU A 397 3.48 -11.13 -13.86
C GLU A 397 2.98 -11.17 -12.41
N THR A 398 2.65 -10.00 -11.84
CA THR A 398 2.48 -9.86 -10.39
C THR A 398 1.02 -9.79 -9.93
N ARG A 399 0.09 -9.49 -10.85
CA ARG A 399 -1.36 -9.48 -10.58
C ARG A 399 -1.96 -10.86 -10.79
N LEU A 400 -1.69 -11.76 -9.85
CA LEU A 400 -2.27 -13.10 -9.84
C LEU A 400 -3.78 -13.06 -9.65
N SER A 401 -4.51 -13.86 -10.42
CA SER A 401 -5.93 -14.16 -10.18
C SER A 401 -6.13 -14.88 -8.83
N PRO A 402 -7.34 -14.89 -8.25
CA PRO A 402 -7.65 -15.68 -7.06
C PRO A 402 -7.12 -17.12 -7.14
N MET A 403 -7.41 -17.81 -8.25
CA MET A 403 -6.94 -19.17 -8.47
C MET A 403 -5.42 -19.27 -8.61
N GLY A 404 -4.79 -18.36 -9.35
CA GLY A 404 -3.32 -18.36 -9.51
C GLY A 404 -2.61 -18.11 -8.18
N ARG A 405 -3.15 -17.23 -7.33
CA ARG A 405 -2.62 -16.97 -5.98
C ARG A 405 -2.78 -18.20 -5.09
N GLN A 406 -3.95 -18.82 -5.11
CA GLN A 406 -4.21 -20.06 -4.38
C GLN A 406 -3.24 -21.18 -4.77
N GLN A 407 -2.93 -21.34 -6.06
CA GLN A 407 -1.98 -22.34 -6.52
C GLN A 407 -0.57 -22.10 -5.95
N GLN A 408 -0.10 -20.85 -5.89
CA GLN A 408 1.20 -20.54 -5.28
C GLN A 408 1.21 -20.78 -3.76
N LEU A 409 0.09 -20.51 -3.07
CA LEU A 409 -0.05 -20.79 -1.64
C LEU A 409 -0.09 -22.29 -1.35
N ALA A 410 -0.79 -23.07 -2.19
CA ALA A 410 -0.82 -24.52 -2.09
C ALA A 410 0.57 -25.13 -2.31
N ARG A 411 1.33 -24.63 -3.29
CA ARG A 411 2.74 -25.03 -3.50
C ARG A 411 3.60 -24.76 -2.27
N LEU A 412 3.46 -23.58 -1.65
CA LEU A 412 4.20 -23.27 -0.42
C LEU A 412 3.85 -24.25 0.71
N ALA A 413 2.57 -24.56 0.90
CA ALA A 413 2.13 -25.51 1.91
C ALA A 413 2.71 -26.91 1.65
N ASP A 414 2.66 -27.37 0.39
CA ASP A 414 3.29 -28.63 -0.05
C ASP A 414 4.80 -28.63 0.20
N ASP A 415 5.51 -27.54 -0.12
CA ASP A 415 6.96 -27.42 0.09
C ASP A 415 7.32 -27.52 1.58
N ILE A 416 6.52 -26.92 2.47
CA ILE A 416 6.73 -26.99 3.93
C ILE A 416 6.47 -28.40 4.45
N GLN A 417 5.40 -29.06 4.00
CA GLN A 417 4.94 -30.35 4.52
C GLN A 417 5.71 -31.56 3.95
N ARG A 418 6.10 -31.54 2.67
CA ARG A 418 6.76 -32.67 1.99
C ARG A 418 8.27 -32.67 2.18
N ASN A 419 8.89 -31.53 2.45
CA ASN A 419 10.31 -31.47 2.74
C ASN A 419 10.59 -32.01 4.15
N GLN A 420 11.26 -33.15 4.23
CA GLN A 420 11.55 -33.84 5.49
C GLN A 420 12.34 -32.96 6.46
N VAL A 421 13.24 -32.10 5.97
CA VAL A 421 14.12 -31.26 6.80
C VAL A 421 13.37 -30.10 7.45
N THR A 422 12.34 -29.57 6.78
CA THR A 422 11.47 -28.52 7.33
C THR A 422 10.42 -29.10 8.25
N ARG A 423 9.83 -30.23 7.87
CA ARG A 423 8.87 -30.96 8.69
C ARG A 423 9.50 -31.38 10.02
N PHE A 424 10.68 -31.99 9.98
CA PHE A 424 11.41 -32.38 11.19
C PHE A 424 11.72 -31.17 12.09
N GLU A 425 12.08 -30.00 11.52
CA GLU A 425 12.30 -28.78 12.32
C GLU A 425 11.01 -28.33 13.03
N LEU A 426 9.86 -28.39 12.37
CA LEU A 426 8.57 -28.04 12.98
C LEU A 426 8.20 -29.03 14.09
N GLU A 427 8.28 -30.33 13.79
CA GLU A 427 7.98 -31.41 14.74
C GLU A 427 8.90 -31.38 15.96
N THR A 428 10.17 -31.00 15.79
CA THR A 428 11.11 -30.79 16.90
C THR A 428 10.55 -29.77 17.90
N TRP A 429 9.89 -28.70 17.43
CA TRP A 429 9.25 -27.71 18.31
C TRP A 429 7.81 -28.08 18.70
N GLY A 430 7.32 -29.27 18.36
CA GLY A 430 5.94 -29.70 18.58
C GLY A 430 4.92 -28.95 17.71
N LEU A 431 5.35 -28.31 16.62
CA LEU A 431 4.48 -27.59 15.70
C LEU A 431 4.07 -28.51 14.54
N HIS A 432 2.78 -28.53 14.21
CA HIS A 432 2.29 -29.20 13.01
C HIS A 432 1.64 -28.19 12.06
N PHE A 433 2.07 -28.23 10.79
CA PHE A 433 1.50 -27.38 9.74
C PHE A 433 0.24 -28.04 9.19
N GLY A 434 -0.92 -27.45 9.50
CA GLY A 434 -2.24 -27.97 9.17
C GLY A 434 -2.79 -27.48 7.84
N SER A 435 -4.09 -27.71 7.65
CA SER A 435 -4.82 -27.29 6.45
C SER A 435 -5.04 -25.78 6.40
N GLN A 436 -5.42 -25.31 5.21
CA GLN A 436 -5.87 -23.94 5.00
C GLN A 436 -7.22 -23.69 5.68
N LEU A 437 -7.38 -22.52 6.28
CA LEU A 437 -8.62 -22.11 6.93
C LEU A 437 -9.65 -21.66 5.89
N SER A 438 -10.80 -22.33 5.89
CA SER A 438 -12.04 -21.83 5.31
C SER A 438 -12.94 -21.29 6.42
N LEU A 439 -13.63 -20.19 6.14
CA LEU A 439 -14.55 -19.52 7.07
C LEU A 439 -15.79 -19.00 6.35
N THR A 440 -16.82 -18.67 7.11
CA THR A 440 -18.03 -18.03 6.59
C THR A 440 -18.01 -16.53 6.86
N GLY A 441 -18.01 -15.73 5.79
CA GLY A 441 -18.23 -14.28 5.85
C GLY A 441 -19.68 -13.91 5.58
N ARG A 442 -19.98 -12.60 5.53
CA ARG A 442 -21.31 -12.07 5.16
C ARG A 442 -21.19 -10.98 4.11
N VAL A 443 -22.06 -10.98 3.12
CA VAL A 443 -22.14 -9.93 2.10
C VAL A 443 -23.23 -8.93 2.51
N VAL A 444 -22.84 -7.72 2.90
CA VAL A 444 -23.81 -6.65 3.19
C VAL A 444 -24.46 -6.14 1.90
N PRO A 445 -25.74 -5.71 1.96
CA PRO A 445 -26.44 -5.24 0.77
C PRO A 445 -25.79 -3.97 0.19
N SER A 446 -25.83 -3.84 -1.13
CA SER A 446 -25.38 -2.65 -1.84
C SER A 446 -26.28 -1.45 -1.56
N GLU A 447 -25.70 -0.26 -1.61
CA GLU A 447 -26.39 0.98 -1.26
C GLU A 447 -27.04 1.66 -2.47
N LYS A 448 -28.12 2.39 -2.20
CA LYS A 448 -28.76 3.27 -3.17
C LYS A 448 -28.04 4.61 -3.20
N ILE A 449 -27.86 5.16 -4.39
CA ILE A 449 -27.24 6.47 -4.59
C ILE A 449 -28.34 7.52 -4.77
N LEU A 450 -28.31 8.54 -3.93
CA LEU A 450 -29.26 9.63 -3.91
C LEU A 450 -28.71 10.82 -4.72
N LEU A 451 -29.46 11.24 -5.72
CA LEU A 451 -29.22 12.42 -6.56
C LEU A 451 -30.34 13.44 -6.31
N GLN A 452 -30.34 14.59 -7.01
CA GLN A 452 -31.29 15.67 -6.72
C GLN A 452 -32.75 15.23 -6.88
N ASP A 453 -33.08 14.70 -8.07
CA ASP A 453 -34.45 14.38 -8.46
C ASP A 453 -34.67 12.84 -8.58
N HIS A 454 -33.62 12.04 -8.35
CA HIS A 454 -33.63 10.60 -8.61
C HIS A 454 -32.83 9.82 -7.56
N THR A 455 -33.30 8.61 -7.26
CA THR A 455 -32.55 7.60 -6.50
C THR A 455 -32.20 6.47 -7.45
N CYS A 456 -30.92 6.20 -7.67
CA CYS A 456 -30.49 5.08 -8.50
C CYS A 456 -30.02 3.90 -7.65
N GLN A 457 -30.48 2.70 -8.03
CA GLN A 457 -29.86 1.45 -7.64
C GLN A 457 -28.80 1.15 -8.72
N PRO A 458 -27.50 1.17 -8.41
CA PRO A 458 -26.47 0.95 -9.42
C PRO A 458 -26.65 -0.37 -10.15
N ALA A 459 -26.59 -0.36 -11.48
CA ALA A 459 -26.65 -1.59 -12.28
C ALA A 459 -25.45 -2.50 -12.00
N PHE A 460 -24.31 -1.90 -11.69
CA PHE A 460 -23.14 -2.57 -11.14
C PHE A 460 -22.84 -1.97 -9.77
N ALA A 461 -22.93 -2.77 -8.71
CA ALA A 461 -22.76 -2.29 -7.33
C ALA A 461 -21.44 -1.54 -7.07
N ALA A 462 -20.41 -1.78 -7.89
CA ALA A 462 -19.10 -1.15 -7.78
C ALA A 462 -18.93 0.15 -8.59
N ASP A 463 -19.80 0.45 -9.57
CA ASP A 463 -19.66 1.56 -10.51
C ASP A 463 -21.03 2.04 -11.02
N TRP A 464 -21.36 3.30 -10.73
CA TRP A 464 -22.59 3.97 -11.15
C TRP A 464 -22.33 5.13 -12.13
N SER A 465 -21.16 5.17 -12.77
CA SER A 465 -20.80 6.19 -13.76
C SER A 465 -21.83 6.28 -14.90
N LYS A 466 -22.39 5.14 -15.31
CA LYS A 466 -23.38 5.07 -16.40
C LYS A 466 -24.74 5.64 -15.97
N ASP A 467 -25.12 5.37 -14.73
CA ASP A 467 -26.40 5.77 -14.12
C ASP A 467 -26.46 7.29 -13.85
N MET A 468 -25.30 7.94 -13.68
CA MET A 468 -25.23 9.38 -13.41
C MET A 468 -25.23 10.29 -14.65
N ARG A 469 -25.04 9.77 -15.87
CA ARG A 469 -24.75 10.61 -17.06
C ARG A 469 -25.83 11.64 -17.41
N SER A 470 -27.09 11.35 -17.07
CA SER A 470 -28.26 12.19 -17.36
C SER A 470 -28.95 12.69 -16.11
N CYS A 471 -28.32 12.55 -14.95
CA CYS A 471 -28.91 12.90 -13.67
C CYS A 471 -28.28 14.19 -13.13
N LYS A 472 -29.12 15.04 -12.53
CA LYS A 472 -28.63 16.23 -11.83
C LYS A 472 -27.98 15.83 -10.52
N VAL A 473 -26.83 16.45 -10.24
CA VAL A 473 -26.14 16.31 -8.95
C VAL A 473 -26.94 16.98 -7.84
N LEU A 474 -26.72 16.59 -6.58
CA LEU A 474 -27.49 17.10 -5.44
C LEU A 474 -27.47 18.63 -5.31
N SER A 475 -26.30 19.24 -5.50
CA SER A 475 -26.11 20.68 -5.43
C SER A 475 -24.87 21.09 -6.21
N SER A 476 -24.95 22.21 -6.93
CA SER A 476 -23.85 22.73 -7.73
C SER A 476 -23.90 24.25 -7.75
N GLU A 477 -22.76 24.89 -7.53
CA GLU A 477 -22.61 26.34 -7.63
C GLU A 477 -22.36 26.73 -9.10
N PRO A 478 -23.02 27.78 -9.63
CA PRO A 478 -22.78 28.25 -10.98
C PRO A 478 -21.35 28.82 -11.11
N LEU A 479 -20.68 28.50 -12.21
CA LEU A 479 -19.35 28.98 -12.52
C LEU A 479 -19.41 30.12 -13.53
N ASN A 480 -19.45 31.35 -13.03
CA ASN A 480 -19.61 32.58 -13.82
C ASN A 480 -18.26 33.26 -14.09
N THR A 481 -17.46 33.49 -13.04
CA THR A 481 -16.21 34.25 -13.11
C THR A 481 -15.03 33.31 -12.91
N TRP A 482 -14.39 32.90 -14.01
CA TRP A 482 -13.28 31.93 -13.95
C TRP A 482 -12.29 32.11 -15.09
N LEU A 483 -11.09 31.56 -14.92
CA LEU A 483 -9.97 31.74 -15.84
C LEU A 483 -9.52 30.41 -16.44
N ILE A 484 -9.10 30.44 -17.70
CA ILE A 484 -8.29 29.38 -18.32
C ILE A 484 -6.91 29.95 -18.64
N VAL A 485 -5.86 29.35 -18.07
CA VAL A 485 -4.46 29.65 -18.40
C VAL A 485 -3.89 28.51 -19.23
N CYS A 486 -3.39 28.81 -20.42
CA CYS A 486 -2.90 27.80 -21.36
C CYS A 486 -1.75 28.30 -22.23
N CYS A 487 -0.97 27.38 -22.76
CA CYS A 487 0.02 27.69 -23.79
C CYS A 487 -0.66 27.98 -25.14
N SER A 488 -0.07 28.84 -25.97
CA SER A 488 -0.62 29.21 -27.29
C SER A 488 -0.93 28.00 -28.18
N ARG A 489 -0.14 26.91 -28.09
CA ARG A 489 -0.37 25.68 -28.86
C ARG A 489 -1.63 24.92 -28.47
N ALA A 490 -2.13 25.08 -27.24
CA ALA A 490 -3.30 24.36 -26.74
C ALA A 490 -4.62 25.12 -26.98
N GLU A 491 -4.56 26.33 -27.54
CA GLU A 491 -5.72 27.20 -27.72
C GLU A 491 -6.84 26.56 -28.53
N HIS A 492 -6.49 25.90 -29.64
CA HIS A 492 -7.45 25.24 -30.53
C HIS A 492 -8.29 24.14 -29.83
N LEU A 493 -7.85 23.63 -28.68
CA LEU A 493 -8.56 22.61 -27.91
C LEU A 493 -9.65 23.21 -27.00
N ILE A 494 -9.58 24.50 -26.69
CA ILE A 494 -10.39 25.13 -25.64
C ILE A 494 -11.85 25.17 -26.04
N GLU A 495 -12.18 25.60 -27.25
CA GLU A 495 -13.57 25.72 -27.70
C GLU A 495 -14.29 24.37 -27.72
N SER A 496 -13.63 23.33 -28.24
CA SER A 496 -14.16 21.96 -28.25
C SER A 496 -14.38 21.43 -26.82
N PHE A 497 -13.42 21.68 -25.92
CA PHE A 497 -13.54 21.32 -24.52
C PHE A 497 -14.67 22.08 -23.82
N LEU A 498 -14.77 23.40 -24.01
CA LEU A 498 -15.81 24.24 -23.40
C LEU A 498 -17.21 23.85 -23.87
N SER A 499 -17.37 23.53 -25.16
CA SER A 499 -18.62 23.00 -25.71
C SER A 499 -19.02 21.69 -25.00
N CYS A 500 -18.08 20.75 -24.84
CA CYS A 500 -18.33 19.52 -24.11
C CYS A 500 -18.63 19.77 -22.61
N LEU A 501 -17.89 20.68 -21.97
CA LEU A 501 -18.03 21.00 -20.56
C LEU A 501 -19.40 21.63 -20.28
N ARG A 502 -19.86 22.59 -21.10
CA ARG A 502 -21.19 23.19 -21.00
C ARG A 502 -22.30 22.18 -21.24
N ARG A 503 -22.13 21.31 -22.25
CA ARG A 503 -23.11 20.23 -22.53
C ARG A 503 -23.31 19.32 -21.32
N VAL A 504 -22.22 18.86 -20.70
CA VAL A 504 -22.30 18.02 -19.51
C VAL A 504 -22.76 18.81 -18.28
N GLY A 505 -22.31 20.05 -18.16
CA GLY A 505 -22.75 20.95 -17.10
C GLY A 505 -24.26 21.11 -17.09
N GLY A 506 -24.86 21.40 -18.25
CA GLY A 506 -26.31 21.50 -18.40
C GLY A 506 -27.06 20.22 -18.00
N SER A 507 -26.58 19.03 -18.38
CA SER A 507 -27.22 17.77 -18.01
C SER A 507 -27.08 17.41 -16.53
N THR A 508 -25.99 17.86 -15.88
CA THR A 508 -25.70 17.57 -14.47
C THR A 508 -26.18 18.66 -13.51
N GLY A 509 -26.73 19.77 -14.01
CA GLY A 509 -27.14 20.91 -13.20
C GLY A 509 -26.00 21.86 -12.81
N PHE A 510 -24.82 21.74 -13.43
CA PHE A 510 -23.67 22.62 -13.26
C PHE A 510 -23.61 23.67 -14.38
N SER A 511 -24.05 24.90 -14.09
CA SER A 511 -24.00 26.00 -15.05
C SER A 511 -22.56 26.51 -15.23
N VAL A 512 -22.08 26.55 -16.48
CA VAL A 512 -20.71 26.98 -16.82
C VAL A 512 -20.73 28.17 -17.78
N GLY A 513 -20.40 29.35 -17.26
CA GLY A 513 -20.22 30.59 -18.00
C GLY A 513 -18.94 30.59 -18.87
N HIS A 514 -18.73 31.67 -19.61
CA HIS A 514 -17.53 31.82 -20.45
C HIS A 514 -16.31 32.22 -19.61
N PRO A 515 -15.19 31.48 -19.67
CA PRO A 515 -13.97 31.89 -18.97
C PRO A 515 -13.26 33.04 -19.69
N LYS A 516 -12.45 33.79 -18.94
CA LYS A 516 -11.38 34.62 -19.52
C LYS A 516 -10.17 33.73 -19.83
N ILE A 517 -9.75 33.68 -21.09
CA ILE A 517 -8.65 32.85 -21.57
C ILE A 517 -7.36 33.69 -21.56
N ILE A 518 -6.30 33.17 -20.95
CA ILE A 518 -5.00 33.82 -20.82
C ILE A 518 -3.95 32.92 -21.45
N LYS A 519 -3.25 33.47 -22.44
CA LYS A 519 -2.18 32.78 -23.17
C LYS A 519 -0.84 33.08 -22.52
N VAL A 520 -0.02 32.04 -22.38
CA VAL A 520 1.33 32.15 -21.78
C VAL A 520 2.34 31.33 -22.58
N ASP A 521 3.61 31.68 -22.41
CA ASP A 521 4.71 30.86 -22.91
C ASP A 521 4.78 29.51 -22.18
N GLU A 522 5.38 28.51 -22.83
CA GLU A 522 5.55 27.15 -22.31
C GLU A 522 6.64 27.06 -21.22
N ASN A 523 6.50 27.83 -20.13
CA ASN A 523 7.36 27.74 -18.97
C ASN A 523 6.58 27.96 -17.64
N PRO A 524 7.01 27.35 -16.52
CA PRO A 524 6.28 27.44 -15.25
C PRO A 524 6.13 28.86 -14.70
N ALA A 525 7.14 29.72 -14.91
CA ALA A 525 7.15 31.09 -14.39
C ALA A 525 6.09 31.96 -15.09
N ALA A 526 5.86 31.75 -16.39
CA ALA A 526 4.83 32.46 -17.16
C ALA A 526 3.42 32.10 -16.66
N PHE A 527 3.15 30.82 -16.39
CA PHE A 527 1.89 30.40 -15.76
C PHE A 527 1.67 31.08 -14.42
N LEU A 528 2.67 31.05 -13.53
CA LEU A 528 2.56 31.67 -12.21
C LEU A 528 2.34 33.19 -12.30
N ARG A 529 3.09 33.88 -13.17
CA ARG A 529 2.96 35.32 -13.39
C ARG A 529 1.58 35.69 -13.94
N ALA A 530 1.05 34.92 -14.89
CA ALA A 530 -0.28 35.15 -15.44
C ALA A 530 -1.37 35.02 -14.36
N ILE A 531 -1.24 34.02 -13.49
CA ILE A 531 -2.13 33.82 -12.34
C ILE A 531 -2.03 35.02 -11.38
N GLN A 532 -0.82 35.44 -11.00
CA GLN A 532 -0.59 36.58 -10.12
C GLN A 532 -1.16 37.89 -10.66
N LEU A 533 -1.16 38.09 -11.98
CA LEU A 533 -1.66 39.30 -12.63
C LEU A 533 -3.18 39.33 -12.81
N HIS A 534 -3.83 38.18 -12.98
CA HIS A 534 -5.23 38.13 -13.44
C HIS A 534 -6.20 37.53 -12.42
N VAL A 535 -5.71 36.84 -11.39
CA VAL A 535 -6.58 36.35 -10.32
C VAL A 535 -6.89 37.49 -9.37
N ASN A 536 -8.18 37.74 -9.16
CA ASN A 536 -8.70 38.68 -8.19
C ASN A 536 -9.71 37.96 -7.26
N PRO A 537 -10.20 38.62 -6.19
CA PRO A 537 -11.11 37.99 -5.23
C PRO A 537 -12.43 37.45 -5.82
N ASP A 538 -12.88 37.95 -6.98
CA ASP A 538 -14.13 37.52 -7.62
C ASP A 538 -13.96 36.25 -8.45
N VAL A 539 -12.72 35.82 -8.72
CA VAL A 539 -12.45 34.60 -9.49
C VAL A 539 -12.80 33.36 -8.67
N GLN A 540 -13.78 32.59 -9.16
CA GLN A 540 -14.28 31.39 -8.49
C GLN A 540 -13.36 30.17 -8.68
N LEU A 541 -12.68 30.08 -9.84
CA LEU A 541 -11.82 28.95 -10.18
C LEU A 541 -10.79 29.32 -11.26
N VAL A 542 -9.59 28.73 -11.15
CA VAL A 542 -8.53 28.83 -12.18
C VAL A 542 -8.26 27.46 -12.79
N MET A 543 -8.48 27.32 -14.09
CA MET A 543 -8.12 26.12 -14.84
C MET A 543 -6.80 26.33 -15.59
N CYS A 544 -5.85 25.40 -15.43
CA CYS A 544 -4.54 25.45 -16.09
C CYS A 544 -4.38 24.26 -17.04
N ILE A 545 -4.22 24.53 -18.33
CA ILE A 545 -3.92 23.51 -19.34
C ILE A 545 -2.40 23.41 -19.50
N LEU A 546 -1.82 22.35 -18.93
CA LEU A 546 -0.38 22.17 -18.80
C LEU A 546 0.19 21.39 -20.00
N PRO A 547 1.35 21.81 -20.56
CA PRO A 547 1.95 21.16 -21.72
C PRO A 547 2.56 19.79 -21.38
N SER A 548 3.01 19.59 -20.14
CA SER A 548 3.67 18.37 -19.68
C SER A 548 3.31 18.02 -18.23
N ASN A 549 3.70 16.84 -17.77
CA ASN A 549 3.57 16.39 -16.39
C ASN A 549 4.78 16.79 -15.51
N GLN A 550 5.62 17.72 -15.96
CA GLN A 550 6.72 18.22 -15.16
C GLN A 550 6.17 18.85 -13.87
N LYS A 551 6.77 18.46 -12.75
CA LYS A 551 6.23 18.72 -11.41
C LYS A 551 6.19 20.22 -11.06
N ASN A 552 7.17 20.97 -11.54
CA ASN A 552 7.34 22.42 -11.33
C ASN A 552 6.13 23.27 -11.76
N TYR A 553 5.46 22.93 -12.87
CA TYR A 553 4.21 23.60 -13.30
C TYR A 553 3.13 23.43 -12.23
N TYR A 554 2.85 22.18 -11.88
CA TYR A 554 1.77 21.83 -10.96
C TYR A 554 2.04 22.37 -9.55
N ASP A 555 3.25 22.17 -9.03
CA ASP A 555 3.63 22.56 -7.67
C ASP A 555 3.57 24.08 -7.46
N SER A 556 4.07 24.87 -8.42
CA SER A 556 4.08 26.34 -8.30
C SER A 556 2.66 26.91 -8.32
N ILE A 557 1.81 26.42 -9.23
CA ILE A 557 0.40 26.81 -9.33
C ILE A 557 -0.36 26.44 -8.05
N LYS A 558 -0.23 25.18 -7.60
CA LYS A 558 -0.93 24.69 -6.41
C LYS A 558 -0.48 25.37 -5.13
N ARG A 559 0.81 25.65 -4.98
CA ARG A 559 1.35 26.34 -3.80
C ARG A 559 0.75 27.74 -3.68
N TYR A 560 0.82 28.52 -4.75
CA TYR A 560 0.32 29.89 -4.77
C TYR A 560 -1.19 29.93 -4.56
N LEU A 561 -1.96 29.16 -5.35
CA LEU A 561 -3.43 29.19 -5.31
C LEU A 561 -4.07 28.51 -4.09
N SER A 562 -3.31 27.71 -3.33
CA SER A 562 -3.83 27.11 -2.10
C SER A 562 -3.43 27.89 -0.84
N SER A 563 -2.44 28.77 -0.93
CA SER A 563 -1.86 29.43 0.25
C SER A 563 -1.91 30.95 0.16
N ASP A 564 -1.32 31.53 -0.90
CA ASP A 564 -1.06 32.97 -0.98
C ASP A 564 -2.23 33.72 -1.66
N CYS A 565 -2.92 33.07 -2.60
CA CYS A 565 -4.13 33.59 -3.26
C CYS A 565 -5.17 32.46 -3.33
N PRO A 566 -5.97 32.25 -2.25
CA PRO A 566 -6.77 31.06 -2.07
C PRO A 566 -7.94 30.96 -3.05
N VAL A 567 -7.70 30.33 -4.20
CA VAL A 567 -8.70 30.09 -5.24
C VAL A 567 -8.62 28.63 -5.70
N PRO A 568 -9.75 27.89 -5.75
CA PRO A 568 -9.76 26.53 -6.26
C PRO A 568 -9.16 26.43 -7.68
N SER A 569 -8.36 25.39 -7.92
CA SER A 569 -7.66 25.23 -9.20
C SER A 569 -7.80 23.85 -9.83
N GLN A 570 -7.92 23.81 -11.16
CA GLN A 570 -8.06 22.60 -11.96
C GLN A 570 -6.92 22.51 -12.98
N CYS A 571 -6.03 21.53 -12.85
CA CYS A 571 -4.94 21.31 -13.82
C CYS A 571 -5.30 20.16 -14.75
N VAL A 572 -5.11 20.35 -16.06
CA VAL A 572 -5.36 19.32 -17.08
C VAL A 572 -4.18 19.29 -18.05
N LEU A 573 -3.71 18.10 -18.42
CA LEU A 573 -2.64 17.97 -19.42
C LEU A 573 -3.20 18.15 -20.83
N THR A 574 -2.49 18.86 -21.70
CA THR A 574 -2.85 19.02 -23.12
C THR A 574 -3.10 17.67 -23.80
N ARG A 575 -2.23 16.69 -23.54
CA ARG A 575 -2.38 15.31 -24.06
C ARG A 575 -3.67 14.60 -23.62
N THR A 576 -4.31 15.02 -22.54
CA THR A 576 -5.57 14.43 -22.05
C THR A 576 -6.75 14.95 -22.86
N LEU A 577 -6.76 16.24 -23.19
CA LEU A 577 -7.79 16.86 -24.03
C LEU A 577 -7.66 16.43 -25.49
N ASN A 578 -6.44 16.16 -25.97
CA ASN A 578 -6.20 15.74 -27.35
C ASN A 578 -6.49 14.25 -27.64
N LYS A 579 -7.07 13.50 -26.69
CA LYS A 579 -7.40 12.08 -26.92
C LYS A 579 -8.67 11.97 -27.77
N GLN A 580 -8.50 11.48 -29.00
CA GLN A 580 -9.60 11.25 -29.95
C GLN A 580 -10.73 10.41 -29.31
N GLY A 581 -11.98 10.84 -29.53
CA GLY A 581 -13.19 10.13 -29.06
C GLY A 581 -13.48 10.19 -27.56
N MET A 582 -12.59 10.76 -26.73
CA MET A 582 -12.72 10.70 -25.26
C MET A 582 -13.13 12.03 -24.60
N MET A 583 -13.19 13.13 -25.36
CA MET A 583 -13.42 14.49 -24.84
C MET A 583 -14.62 14.58 -23.90
N LEU A 584 -15.77 14.00 -24.28
CA LEU A 584 -16.99 14.08 -23.49
C LEU A 584 -16.80 13.42 -22.10
N SER A 585 -16.23 12.22 -22.06
CA SER A 585 -15.97 11.51 -20.79
C SER A 585 -14.97 12.23 -19.90
N VAL A 586 -13.97 12.89 -20.50
CA VAL A 586 -12.97 13.71 -19.81
C VAL A 586 -13.65 14.95 -19.22
N ALA A 587 -14.46 15.65 -20.02
CA ALA A 587 -15.23 16.81 -19.59
C ALA A 587 -16.20 16.47 -18.45
N THR A 588 -16.87 15.30 -18.48
CA THR A 588 -17.74 14.86 -17.38
C THR A 588 -16.99 14.72 -16.06
N LYS A 589 -15.83 14.06 -16.07
CA LYS A 589 -15.03 13.90 -14.84
C LYS A 589 -14.49 15.24 -14.34
N ILE A 590 -14.06 16.11 -15.25
CA ILE A 590 -13.58 17.45 -14.89
C ILE A 590 -14.73 18.30 -14.32
N ALA A 591 -15.91 18.28 -14.93
CA ALA A 591 -17.10 19.00 -14.44
C ALA A 591 -17.42 18.61 -13.00
N MET A 592 -17.51 17.31 -12.72
CA MET A 592 -17.78 16.80 -11.38
C MET A 592 -16.72 17.23 -10.36
N GLN A 593 -15.44 17.20 -10.76
CA GLN A 593 -14.33 17.67 -9.91
C GLN A 593 -14.41 19.18 -9.67
N MET A 594 -14.75 19.99 -10.67
CA MET A 594 -14.94 21.43 -10.54
C MET A 594 -16.12 21.75 -9.61
N THR A 595 -17.26 21.05 -9.75
CA THR A 595 -18.40 21.18 -8.84
C THR A 595 -17.98 20.94 -7.38
N CYS A 596 -17.23 19.87 -7.10
CA CYS A 596 -16.71 19.59 -5.75
C CYS A 596 -15.79 20.70 -5.22
N LYS A 597 -14.92 21.23 -6.08
CA LYS A 597 -13.97 22.30 -5.75
C LYS A 597 -14.64 23.63 -5.43
N LEU A 598 -15.83 23.85 -5.97
CA LEU A 598 -16.65 25.01 -5.69
C LEU A 598 -17.52 24.84 -4.44
N GLY A 599 -17.58 23.63 -3.86
CA GLY A 599 -18.38 23.32 -2.67
C GLY A 599 -19.67 22.56 -2.95
N GLY A 600 -19.92 22.16 -4.20
CA GLY A 600 -21.09 21.39 -4.60
C GLY A 600 -21.06 19.94 -4.08
N GLU A 601 -22.25 19.33 -4.10
CA GLU A 601 -22.52 17.99 -3.58
C GLU A 601 -22.96 17.10 -4.76
N LEU A 602 -22.22 16.02 -5.03
CA LEU A 602 -22.51 15.20 -6.20
C LEU A 602 -23.66 14.21 -5.96
N TRP A 603 -23.52 13.37 -4.94
CA TRP A 603 -24.49 12.35 -4.55
C TRP A 603 -24.42 12.07 -3.05
N ALA A 604 -25.41 11.35 -2.52
CA ALA A 604 -25.45 10.90 -1.13
C ALA A 604 -25.83 9.42 -1.03
N VAL A 605 -25.72 8.88 0.17
CA VAL A 605 -26.24 7.56 0.56
C VAL A 605 -27.06 7.75 1.82
N GLU A 606 -28.12 6.97 1.98
CA GLU A 606 -28.96 7.05 3.17
C GLU A 606 -28.20 6.57 4.43
N ILE A 607 -28.01 7.47 5.38
CA ILE A 607 -27.40 7.18 6.69
C ILE A 607 -28.41 7.58 7.77
N PRO A 608 -29.06 6.62 8.46
CA PRO A 608 -30.18 6.91 9.36
C PRO A 608 -29.75 7.46 10.75
N LEU A 609 -28.47 7.75 10.94
CA LEU A 609 -27.94 8.30 12.19
C LEU A 609 -28.12 9.83 12.22
N LYS A 610 -28.87 10.32 13.20
CA LYS A 610 -29.07 11.76 13.42
C LYS A 610 -27.86 12.37 14.10
N SER A 611 -27.50 13.60 13.70
CA SER A 611 -26.39 14.37 14.31
C SER A 611 -25.05 13.63 14.33
N LEU A 612 -24.77 12.85 13.28
CA LEU A 612 -23.50 12.17 13.09
C LEU A 612 -22.49 13.10 12.39
N MET A 613 -21.29 13.17 12.93
CA MET A 613 -20.12 13.74 12.28
C MET A 613 -19.08 12.64 12.06
N VAL A 614 -18.59 12.51 10.83
CA VAL A 614 -17.55 11.54 10.49
C VAL A 614 -16.27 12.27 10.14
N VAL A 615 -15.16 11.82 10.72
CA VAL A 615 -13.85 12.43 10.58
C VAL A 615 -12.87 11.42 9.98
N GLY A 616 -12.07 11.88 9.04
CA GLY A 616 -10.95 11.15 8.46
C GLY A 616 -9.65 11.87 8.78
N ILE A 617 -8.64 11.10 9.19
CA ILE A 617 -7.32 11.60 9.51
C ILE A 617 -6.31 10.76 8.73
N ASP A 618 -5.35 11.42 8.08
CA ASP A 618 -4.21 10.77 7.46
C ASP A 618 -2.93 11.53 7.80
N ILE A 619 -1.80 10.84 7.78
CA ILE A 619 -0.48 11.43 8.06
C ILE A 619 0.48 11.01 6.96
N CYS A 620 1.11 11.99 6.31
CA CYS A 620 2.11 11.77 5.27
C CYS A 620 3.43 12.43 5.63
N ARG A 621 4.57 11.85 5.24
CA ARG A 621 5.87 12.51 5.36
C ARG A 621 6.05 13.50 4.23
N ASP A 622 6.57 14.68 4.55
CA ASP A 622 6.87 15.69 3.55
C ASP A 622 7.99 15.22 2.60
N ALA A 623 7.80 15.48 1.31
CA ALA A 623 8.77 15.05 0.29
C ALA A 623 10.05 15.89 0.36
N LEU A 624 9.93 17.21 0.59
CA LEU A 624 11.05 18.13 0.72
C LEU A 624 11.81 17.89 2.04
N SER A 625 11.08 17.83 3.16
CA SER A 625 11.67 17.75 4.50
C SER A 625 11.36 16.42 5.19
N LYS A 626 12.35 15.54 5.32
CA LYS A 626 12.19 14.20 5.94
C LYS A 626 11.69 14.23 7.39
N ASP A 627 11.97 15.31 8.10
CA ASP A 627 11.65 15.50 9.51
C ASP A 627 10.29 16.16 9.74
N VAL A 628 9.57 16.50 8.66
CA VAL A 628 8.22 17.07 8.72
C VAL A 628 7.19 16.01 8.33
N ALA A 629 6.15 15.91 9.16
CA ALA A 629 4.93 15.17 8.89
C ALA A 629 3.78 16.14 8.63
N VAL A 630 2.94 15.78 7.67
CA VAL A 630 1.76 16.51 7.25
C VAL A 630 0.55 15.75 7.79
N VAL A 631 -0.19 16.37 8.71
CA VAL A 631 -1.40 15.81 9.32
C VAL A 631 -2.62 16.43 8.65
N GLY A 632 -3.42 15.61 7.97
CA GLY A 632 -4.64 16.05 7.29
C GLY A 632 -5.86 15.57 8.04
N PHE A 633 -6.82 16.48 8.19
CA PHE A 633 -8.07 16.28 8.90
C PHE A 633 -9.23 16.67 7.99
N VAL A 634 -10.20 15.78 7.80
CA VAL A 634 -11.40 16.04 6.99
C VAL A 634 -12.63 15.57 7.76
N ALA A 635 -13.60 16.46 8.00
CA ALA A 635 -14.80 16.19 8.77
C ALA A 635 -16.07 16.54 7.98
N SER A 636 -17.11 15.72 8.11
CA SER A 636 -18.42 16.03 7.53
C SER A 636 -19.11 17.15 8.31
N ILE A 637 -19.74 18.11 7.62
CA ILE A 637 -20.35 19.29 8.27
C ILE A 637 -21.87 19.39 8.09
N ASN A 638 -22.50 18.40 7.48
CA ASN A 638 -23.95 18.36 7.30
C ASN A 638 -24.53 16.96 7.58
N SER A 639 -25.83 16.90 7.85
CA SER A 639 -26.54 15.66 8.21
C SER A 639 -26.52 14.60 7.11
N ARG A 640 -26.41 15.02 5.83
CA ARG A 640 -26.29 14.11 4.67
C ARG A 640 -24.87 13.56 4.45
N ILE A 641 -23.87 14.05 5.19
CA ILE A 641 -22.45 13.63 5.08
C ILE A 641 -21.94 13.79 3.65
N THR A 642 -22.24 14.95 3.06
CA THR A 642 -21.90 15.31 1.66
C THR A 642 -21.00 16.54 1.58
N ARG A 643 -21.01 17.39 2.61
CA ARG A 643 -20.12 18.55 2.74
C ARG A 643 -18.98 18.27 3.72
N TRP A 644 -17.80 18.79 3.41
CA TRP A 644 -16.57 18.47 4.14
C TRP A 644 -15.82 19.74 4.54
N PHE A 645 -15.44 19.82 5.81
CA PHE A 645 -14.43 20.74 6.31
C PHE A 645 -13.08 20.04 6.29
N SER A 646 -12.03 20.75 5.88
CA SER A 646 -10.69 20.22 5.75
C SER A 646 -9.65 21.14 6.37
N ARG A 647 -8.66 20.56 7.05
CA ARG A 647 -7.52 21.28 7.62
C ARG A 647 -6.26 20.43 7.52
N CYS A 648 -5.14 21.09 7.30
CA CYS A 648 -3.84 20.45 7.24
C CYS A 648 -2.87 21.17 8.18
N VAL A 649 -2.07 20.43 8.93
CA VAL A 649 -1.05 20.97 9.84
C VAL A 649 0.31 20.36 9.50
N LEU A 650 1.35 21.19 9.40
CA LEU A 650 2.72 20.72 9.18
C LEU A 650 3.45 20.67 10.53
N GLN A 651 3.92 19.50 10.90
CA GLN A 651 4.52 19.25 12.22
C GLN A 651 5.90 18.60 12.08
N ARG A 652 6.86 19.02 12.92
CA ARG A 652 8.13 18.29 13.06
C ARG A 652 7.87 16.95 13.74
N THR A 653 8.43 15.87 13.21
CA THR A 653 8.21 14.47 13.63
C THR A 653 8.48 14.14 15.10
N ALA A 654 9.10 15.05 15.87
CA ALA A 654 9.31 14.91 17.30
C ALA A 654 8.11 15.37 18.17
N ALA A 655 7.14 16.09 17.61
CA ALA A 655 6.02 16.67 18.34
C ALA A 655 4.77 15.77 18.32
N ASP A 656 3.88 15.95 19.31
CA ASP A 656 2.71 15.10 19.54
C ASP A 656 1.58 15.38 18.53
N ILE A 657 1.07 14.32 17.89
CA ILE A 657 -0.04 14.39 16.94
C ILE A 657 -1.33 14.87 17.64
N ALA A 658 -1.48 14.63 18.94
CA ALA A 658 -2.66 15.03 19.72
C ALA A 658 -2.90 16.55 19.68
N ASP A 659 -1.83 17.35 19.72
CA ASP A 659 -1.93 18.81 19.64
C ASP A 659 -2.50 19.27 18.29
N CYS A 660 -2.09 18.63 17.20
CA CYS A 660 -2.63 18.89 15.87
C CYS A 660 -4.13 18.60 15.80
N LEU A 661 -4.58 17.50 16.42
CA LEU A 661 -6.00 17.15 16.47
C LEU A 661 -6.81 18.19 17.25
N LYS A 662 -6.30 18.69 18.37
CA LYS A 662 -6.96 19.75 19.15
C LYS A 662 -7.17 21.02 18.31
N VAL A 663 -6.15 21.42 17.54
CA VAL A 663 -6.22 22.56 16.63
C VAL A 663 -7.26 22.34 15.52
N CYS A 664 -7.28 21.15 14.91
CA CYS A 664 -8.25 20.80 13.88
C CYS A 664 -9.69 20.82 14.40
N MET A 665 -9.93 20.19 15.56
CA MET A 665 -11.25 20.12 16.19
C MET A 665 -11.76 21.52 16.57
N THR A 666 -10.92 22.37 17.14
CA THR A 666 -11.31 23.75 17.51
C THR A 666 -11.69 24.58 16.29
N GLY A 667 -10.93 24.46 15.18
CA GLY A 667 -11.24 25.15 13.92
C GLY A 667 -12.58 24.71 13.35
N MET A 668 -12.85 23.41 13.34
CA MET A 668 -14.10 22.83 12.87
C MET A 668 -15.30 23.28 13.72
N SER A 669 -15.20 23.28 15.05
CA SER A 669 -16.30 23.74 15.92
C SER A 669 -16.71 25.18 15.61
N ARG A 670 -15.74 26.07 15.35
CA ARG A 670 -16.02 27.47 14.95
C ARG A 670 -16.79 27.53 13.63
N THR A 671 -16.40 26.72 12.65
CA THR A 671 -17.09 26.63 11.36
C THR A 671 -18.53 26.15 11.51
N LEU A 672 -18.77 25.12 12.32
CA LEU A 672 -20.14 24.62 12.57
C LEU A 672 -21.01 25.69 13.21
N THR A 673 -20.50 26.42 14.20
CA THR A 673 -21.22 27.55 14.82
C THR A 673 -21.57 28.64 13.80
N GLN A 674 -20.66 28.96 12.87
CA GLN A 674 -20.93 29.94 11.81
C GLN A 674 -21.98 29.46 10.79
N LEU A 675 -22.07 28.16 10.54
CA LEU A 675 -23.05 27.58 9.62
C LEU A 675 -24.45 27.45 10.25
N GLU A 676 -24.54 27.34 11.58
CA GLU A 676 -25.81 27.23 12.32
C GLU A 676 -26.49 28.59 12.60
N ILE A 677 -25.77 29.71 12.48
CA ILE A 677 -26.32 31.06 12.72
C ILE A 677 -26.67 31.70 11.36
N PRO A 678 -27.96 31.86 11.00
CA PRO A 678 -28.35 32.68 9.87
C PRO A 678 -27.89 34.12 10.11
N THR A 679 -27.38 34.77 9.07
CA THR A 679 -26.82 36.13 9.04
C THR A 679 -27.76 37.28 9.48
N SER A 680 -28.90 36.99 10.11
CA SER A 680 -29.90 37.96 10.56
C SER A 680 -30.10 38.06 12.07
N VAL A 681 -29.34 37.34 12.90
CA VAL A 681 -29.46 37.44 14.37
C VAL A 681 -28.12 37.80 15.01
N SER A 682 -27.91 39.10 15.20
CA SER A 682 -26.82 39.68 15.97
C SER A 682 -27.08 39.56 17.48
N GLN A 683 -26.94 38.37 18.07
CA GLN A 683 -26.73 38.21 19.51
C GLN A 683 -25.73 37.08 19.82
N PRO A 684 -24.75 37.31 20.73
CA PRO A 684 -23.79 36.30 21.11
C PRO A 684 -24.45 35.31 22.08
N LEU A 685 -24.96 34.20 21.55
CA LEU A 685 -25.34 33.06 22.39
C LEU A 685 -24.07 32.46 22.98
N CYS A 686 -23.90 32.70 24.28
CA CYS A 686 -22.89 32.06 25.11
C CYS A 686 -22.89 30.55 24.84
N LEU A 687 -21.69 30.02 24.56
CA LEU A 687 -21.40 28.59 24.49
C LEU A 687 -21.93 27.90 25.74
N ASN A 688 -23.05 27.19 25.65
CA ASN A 688 -23.44 26.23 26.68
C ASN A 688 -22.43 25.07 26.65
N PRO A 689 -21.61 24.87 27.69
CA PRO A 689 -20.63 23.79 27.73
C PRO A 689 -21.30 22.54 28.31
N CYS A 690 -22.27 21.93 27.60
CA CYS A 690 -22.83 20.64 28.05
C CYS A 690 -23.71 19.95 27.00
N ARG A 691 -23.09 19.24 26.05
CA ARG A 691 -23.63 17.98 25.51
C ARG A 691 -22.46 17.02 25.37
N SER A 692 -22.51 15.88 26.07
CA SER A 692 -21.50 14.83 25.91
C SER A 692 -21.53 14.33 24.47
N CYS A 693 -20.60 14.78 23.64
CA CYS A 693 -20.44 14.22 22.30
C CYS A 693 -19.94 12.80 22.45
N ARG A 694 -20.70 11.83 21.96
CA ARG A 694 -20.25 10.46 21.86
C ARG A 694 -19.23 10.35 20.72
N LEU A 695 -18.16 9.61 20.94
CA LEU A 695 -17.03 9.34 20.07
C LEU A 695 -16.80 7.83 19.86
N SER A 696 -16.64 7.44 18.59
CA SER A 696 -16.05 6.16 18.21
C SER A 696 -14.76 6.40 17.42
N VAL A 697 -13.70 5.67 17.72
CA VAL A 697 -12.40 5.78 17.04
C VAL A 697 -12.08 4.46 16.36
N VAL A 698 -11.94 4.51 15.03
CA VAL A 698 -11.68 3.33 14.19
C VAL A 698 -10.36 3.51 13.45
N VAL A 699 -9.43 2.58 13.65
CA VAL A 699 -8.17 2.51 12.91
C VAL A 699 -8.40 1.74 11.62
N VAL A 700 -8.14 2.39 10.48
CA VAL A 700 -8.29 1.81 9.14
C VAL A 700 -6.93 1.41 8.58
N ARG A 701 -6.78 0.15 8.14
CA ARG A 701 -5.56 -0.35 7.51
C ARG A 701 -5.90 -0.98 6.15
N LYS A 702 -5.54 -0.26 5.09
CA LYS A 702 -5.72 -0.71 3.70
C LYS A 702 -4.76 -1.83 3.30
N ARG A 703 -3.51 -1.81 3.78
CA ARG A 703 -2.48 -2.80 3.44
C ARG A 703 -2.45 -3.90 4.50
N CYS A 704 -3.09 -5.04 4.18
CA CYS A 704 -3.17 -6.22 5.04
C CYS A 704 -2.67 -7.46 4.31
N LEU A 705 -2.12 -8.41 5.06
CA LEU A 705 -1.66 -9.71 4.54
C LEU A 705 -2.82 -10.66 4.24
N LEU A 706 -3.94 -10.55 4.97
CA LEU A 706 -5.11 -11.39 4.74
C LEU A 706 -5.65 -11.22 3.31
N ARG A 707 -5.95 -12.35 2.67
CA ARG A 707 -6.66 -12.49 1.41
C ARG A 707 -7.84 -13.41 1.63
N LEU A 708 -8.94 -13.07 0.95
CA LEU A 708 -10.19 -13.81 0.99
C LEU A 708 -10.52 -14.21 -0.45
N PHE A 709 -11.02 -15.42 -0.62
CA PHE A 709 -11.42 -15.97 -1.92
C PHE A 709 -12.79 -16.61 -1.77
N ALA A 710 -13.76 -16.20 -2.58
CA ALA A 710 -15.08 -16.82 -2.57
C ALA A 710 -15.06 -18.13 -3.34
N GLU A 711 -15.65 -19.16 -2.74
CA GLU A 711 -15.83 -20.47 -3.36
C GLU A 711 -17.00 -20.42 -4.34
N SER A 712 -16.74 -20.76 -5.60
CA SER A 712 -17.75 -20.84 -6.65
C SER A 712 -17.56 -22.13 -7.44
N GLY A 713 -18.25 -23.19 -7.02
CA GLY A 713 -18.07 -24.55 -7.54
C GLY A 713 -16.65 -25.05 -7.24
N HIS A 714 -15.92 -25.51 -8.26
CA HIS A 714 -14.53 -25.96 -8.14
C HIS A 714 -13.48 -24.85 -8.36
N THR A 715 -13.91 -23.58 -8.40
CA THR A 715 -13.02 -22.45 -8.68
C THR A 715 -13.09 -21.40 -7.57
N LEU A 716 -12.00 -20.66 -7.41
CA LEU A 716 -11.93 -19.52 -6.51
C LEU A 716 -12.07 -18.21 -7.29
N GLN A 717 -12.90 -17.31 -6.76
CA GLN A 717 -13.12 -15.98 -7.29
C GLN A 717 -12.85 -14.91 -6.25
N ASN A 718 -12.84 -13.65 -6.67
CA ASN A 718 -12.76 -12.54 -5.72
C ASN A 718 -14.04 -12.52 -4.87
N PRO A 719 -13.93 -12.17 -3.58
CA PRO A 719 -15.10 -12.06 -2.71
C PRO A 719 -16.08 -11.01 -3.26
N PRO A 720 -17.40 -11.21 -3.12
CA PRO A 720 -18.39 -10.22 -3.50
C PRO A 720 -18.16 -8.87 -2.81
N LEU A 721 -18.57 -7.79 -3.47
CA LEU A 721 -18.54 -6.44 -2.89
C LEU A 721 -19.45 -6.40 -1.64
N GLY A 722 -18.93 -5.84 -0.54
CA GLY A 722 -19.63 -5.83 0.74
C GLY A 722 -19.33 -7.07 1.60
N THR A 723 -18.40 -7.94 1.21
CA THR A 723 -18.01 -9.08 2.06
C THR A 723 -17.33 -8.59 3.35
N VAL A 724 -17.87 -8.99 4.49
CA VAL A 724 -17.39 -8.73 5.84
C VAL A 724 -16.92 -10.05 6.48
N VAL A 725 -15.78 -9.99 7.16
CA VAL A 725 -15.26 -11.07 8.03
C VAL A 725 -14.93 -10.49 9.39
N ASP A 726 -15.65 -10.90 10.42
CA ASP A 726 -15.56 -10.41 11.79
C ASP A 726 -15.35 -11.53 12.83
N SER A 727 -15.17 -12.77 12.36
CA SER A 727 -14.87 -13.95 13.15
C SER A 727 -13.68 -14.72 12.56
N GLU A 728 -13.12 -15.64 13.35
CA GLU A 728 -12.06 -16.61 13.03
C GLU A 728 -10.72 -16.04 12.54
N ALA A 729 -10.72 -15.19 11.51
CA ALA A 729 -9.57 -14.48 10.96
C ALA A 729 -9.36 -13.09 11.60
N THR A 730 -10.03 -12.80 12.71
CA THR A 730 -9.92 -11.56 13.50
C THR A 730 -9.24 -11.81 14.85
N ARG A 731 -8.98 -10.76 15.64
CA ARG A 731 -8.23 -10.88 16.90
C ARG A 731 -9.13 -10.95 18.13
N PRO A 732 -8.92 -11.88 19.08
CA PRO A 732 -9.82 -12.05 20.21
C PRO A 732 -9.91 -10.79 21.10
N GLU A 733 -8.77 -10.14 21.30
CA GLU A 733 -8.58 -8.97 22.17
C GLU A 733 -9.16 -7.66 21.60
N TRP A 734 -9.50 -7.64 20.32
CA TRP A 734 -9.88 -6.43 19.61
C TRP A 734 -11.29 -6.50 19.07
N TYR A 735 -11.92 -5.33 19.00
CA TYR A 735 -13.13 -5.15 18.22
C TYR A 735 -12.74 -4.81 16.78
N ASP A 736 -12.44 -5.83 15.99
CA ASP A 736 -11.95 -5.68 14.62
C ASP A 736 -12.75 -6.51 13.60
N PHE A 737 -12.70 -6.06 12.35
CA PHE A 737 -13.31 -6.73 11.20
C PHE A 737 -12.59 -6.37 9.89
N TYR A 738 -12.78 -7.21 8.88
CA TYR A 738 -12.37 -6.96 7.51
C TYR A 738 -13.59 -6.64 6.66
N LEU A 739 -13.46 -5.69 5.74
CA LEU A 739 -14.49 -5.35 4.75
C LEU A 739 -13.88 -5.23 3.36
N THR A 740 -14.48 -5.95 2.41
CA THR A 740 -14.17 -5.91 0.98
C THR A 740 -15.13 -4.95 0.29
N SER A 741 -14.79 -3.66 0.26
CA SER A 741 -15.65 -2.63 -0.35
C SER A 741 -15.30 -2.29 -1.80
N GLN A 742 -14.24 -2.87 -2.37
CA GLN A 742 -13.79 -2.57 -3.74
C GLN A 742 -13.71 -3.85 -4.57
N THR A 743 -14.05 -3.76 -5.85
CA THR A 743 -13.83 -4.84 -6.83
C THR A 743 -12.50 -4.66 -7.56
N ALA A 744 -11.91 -5.78 -8.01
CA ALA A 744 -10.73 -5.77 -8.86
C ALA A 744 -11.08 -6.33 -10.24
N ASN A 745 -10.85 -5.55 -11.29
CA ASN A 745 -11.03 -5.99 -12.68
C ASN A 745 -9.98 -7.04 -13.10
N ARG A 746 -8.81 -7.03 -12.45
CA ARG A 746 -7.71 -7.97 -12.64
C ARG A 746 -7.02 -8.23 -11.31
N GLY A 747 -6.56 -9.46 -11.12
CA GLY A 747 -5.86 -9.89 -9.92
C GLY A 747 -6.79 -10.19 -8.74
N THR A 748 -6.22 -10.25 -7.53
CA THR A 748 -6.93 -10.51 -6.28
C THR A 748 -7.30 -9.21 -5.56
N VAL A 749 -8.51 -9.12 -5.03
CA VAL A 749 -8.94 -8.03 -4.14
C VAL A 749 -8.27 -8.17 -2.77
N SER A 750 -7.84 -7.04 -2.20
CA SER A 750 -7.36 -6.98 -0.82
C SER A 750 -8.46 -6.39 0.07
N PRO A 751 -8.91 -7.09 1.13
CA PRO A 751 -9.85 -6.53 2.08
C PRO A 751 -9.19 -5.42 2.90
N THR A 752 -9.98 -4.44 3.33
CA THR A 752 -9.52 -3.40 4.27
C THR A 752 -9.82 -3.84 5.69
N TYR A 753 -8.88 -3.62 6.59
CA TYR A 753 -9.00 -3.96 8.00
C TYR A 753 -9.41 -2.75 8.83
N TYR A 754 -10.31 -2.98 9.79
CA TYR A 754 -10.86 -1.97 10.69
C TYR A 754 -10.74 -2.46 12.13
N ASN A 755 -10.18 -1.65 13.02
CA ASN A 755 -10.13 -1.92 14.45
C ASN A 755 -10.74 -0.75 15.23
N VAL A 756 -11.84 -1.00 15.93
CA VAL A 756 -12.51 -0.04 16.80
C VAL A 756 -11.78 -0.04 18.14
N ILE A 757 -11.00 1.01 18.38
CA ILE A 757 -10.16 1.12 19.58
C ILE A 757 -10.85 1.85 20.74
N TYR A 758 -11.94 2.56 20.43
CA TYR A 758 -12.79 3.28 21.39
C TYR A 758 -14.19 3.41 20.82
N ASP A 759 -15.23 3.18 21.62
CA ASP A 759 -16.62 3.40 21.21
C ASP A 759 -17.53 3.63 22.42
N ASP A 760 -17.93 4.89 22.65
CA ASP A 760 -18.97 5.25 23.62
C ASP A 760 -20.37 5.43 22.97
N ASN A 761 -20.45 5.38 21.63
CA ASN A 761 -21.72 5.36 20.90
C ASN A 761 -22.45 4.04 21.12
N ALA A 762 -21.70 3.00 21.51
CA ALA A 762 -22.17 1.64 21.73
C ALA A 762 -22.92 1.12 20.48
N LEU A 763 -22.36 1.38 19.30
CA LEU A 763 -22.95 0.91 18.06
C LEU A 763 -22.84 -0.61 18.00
N LYS A 764 -23.95 -1.27 17.67
CA LYS A 764 -23.92 -2.72 17.41
C LYS A 764 -22.91 -2.99 16.28
N PRO A 765 -22.18 -4.13 16.32
CA PRO A 765 -21.21 -4.47 15.27
C PRO A 765 -21.73 -4.35 13.85
N ASP A 766 -22.96 -4.82 13.64
CA ASP A 766 -23.65 -4.71 12.36
C ASP A 766 -23.79 -3.26 11.86
N HIS A 767 -24.16 -2.34 12.76
CA HIS A 767 -24.34 -0.92 12.42
C HIS A 767 -23.01 -0.26 12.08
N MET A 768 -21.94 -0.56 12.84
CA MET A 768 -20.60 -0.04 12.58
C MET A 768 -20.08 -0.51 11.20
N GLN A 769 -20.24 -1.80 10.89
CA GLN A 769 -19.82 -2.40 9.63
C GLN A 769 -20.58 -1.78 8.44
N ARG A 770 -21.92 -1.65 8.55
CA ARG A 770 -22.75 -1.05 7.51
C ARG A 770 -22.50 0.44 7.33
N LEU A 771 -22.30 1.19 8.43
CA LEU A 771 -21.91 2.60 8.36
C LEU A 771 -20.58 2.75 7.62
N THR A 772 -19.59 1.93 7.97
CA THR A 772 -18.27 1.91 7.30
C THR A 772 -18.43 1.67 5.80
N PHE A 773 -19.26 0.69 5.40
CA PHE A 773 -19.52 0.40 3.99
C PHE A 773 -20.24 1.54 3.26
N LYS A 774 -21.25 2.17 3.88
CA LYS A 774 -21.94 3.37 3.34
C LYS A 774 -20.94 4.51 3.08
N LEU A 775 -20.03 4.77 4.01
CA LEU A 775 -19.01 5.82 3.86
C LEU A 775 -18.04 5.55 2.70
N CYS A 776 -17.83 4.29 2.29
CA CYS A 776 -17.02 3.95 1.11
C CYS A 776 -17.67 4.36 -0.24
N HIS A 777 -18.94 4.78 -0.24
CA HIS A 777 -19.65 5.24 -1.44
C HIS A 777 -19.56 6.76 -1.63
N LEU A 778 -19.08 7.53 -0.65
CA LEU A 778 -19.19 9.01 -0.62
C LEU A 778 -17.94 9.74 -1.16
N TYR A 779 -17.08 9.06 -1.91
CA TYR A 779 -15.87 9.67 -2.47
C TYR A 779 -16.10 10.18 -3.89
N TYR A 780 -16.22 11.50 -4.04
CA TYR A 780 -16.71 12.16 -5.25
C TYR A 780 -15.80 12.09 -6.47
N ASN A 781 -14.52 11.78 -6.30
CA ASN A 781 -13.58 11.65 -7.41
C ASN A 781 -13.66 10.26 -8.09
N TRP A 782 -14.57 9.39 -7.66
CA TRP A 782 -14.81 8.07 -8.24
C TRP A 782 -16.30 7.71 -8.14
N GLN A 783 -16.98 7.52 -9.26
CA GLN A 783 -18.41 7.14 -9.30
C GLN A 783 -18.60 5.64 -9.03
N GLY A 784 -18.10 5.20 -7.89
CA GLY A 784 -18.09 3.80 -7.48
C GLY A 784 -17.65 3.65 -6.02
N VAL A 785 -17.63 2.42 -5.54
CA VAL A 785 -17.21 2.16 -4.15
C VAL A 785 -15.69 2.08 -4.06
N ILE A 786 -15.11 2.73 -3.05
CA ILE A 786 -13.67 2.71 -2.78
C ILE A 786 -13.33 1.79 -1.59
N SER A 787 -12.04 1.43 -1.44
CA SER A 787 -11.57 0.47 -0.42
C SER A 787 -11.57 1.01 1.02
N VAL A 788 -11.62 2.32 1.21
CA VAL A 788 -11.60 2.97 2.54
C VAL A 788 -12.72 4.00 2.62
N PRO A 789 -13.20 4.38 3.82
CA PRO A 789 -14.21 5.42 3.95
C PRO A 789 -13.79 6.73 3.25
N ALA A 790 -14.74 7.39 2.58
CA ALA A 790 -14.52 8.67 1.91
C ALA A 790 -13.75 9.72 2.74
N PRO A 791 -14.05 9.97 4.04
CA PRO A 791 -13.28 10.92 4.84
C PRO A 791 -11.79 10.56 4.94
N CYS A 792 -11.45 9.27 5.08
CA CYS A 792 -10.05 8.83 5.10
C CYS A 792 -9.38 9.07 3.74
N GLN A 793 -10.08 8.79 2.64
CA GLN A 793 -9.56 9.01 1.29
C GLN A 793 -9.39 10.50 0.97
N TYR A 794 -10.29 11.36 1.46
CA TYR A 794 -10.17 12.81 1.35
C TYR A 794 -8.98 13.35 2.15
N ALA A 795 -8.83 12.92 3.42
CA ALA A 795 -7.69 13.29 4.25
C ALA A 795 -6.38 12.87 3.57
N HIS A 796 -6.34 11.66 2.99
CA HIS A 796 -5.21 11.19 2.22
C HIS A 796 -4.88 12.05 0.99
N LYS A 797 -5.90 12.50 0.25
CA LYS A 797 -5.70 13.38 -0.91
C LYS A 797 -5.16 14.75 -0.49
N LEU A 798 -5.68 15.29 0.60
CA LEU A 798 -5.21 16.55 1.18
C LEU A 798 -3.75 16.44 1.64
N THR A 799 -3.42 15.46 2.49
CA THR A 799 -2.05 15.26 2.98
C THR A 799 -1.08 15.01 1.84
N PHE A 800 -1.46 14.19 0.87
CA PHE A 800 -0.62 13.89 -0.28
C PHE A 800 -0.34 15.14 -1.11
N LEU A 801 -1.35 15.95 -1.42
CA LEU A 801 -1.16 17.21 -2.15
C LEU A 801 -0.22 18.16 -1.40
N VAL A 802 -0.41 18.29 -0.08
CA VAL A 802 0.42 19.17 0.73
C VAL A 802 1.85 18.67 0.85
N ALA A 803 2.04 17.39 1.17
CA ALA A 803 3.35 16.76 1.34
C ALA A 803 4.14 16.62 0.04
N GLN A 804 3.48 16.57 -1.12
CA GLN A 804 4.14 16.37 -2.41
C GLN A 804 4.30 17.65 -3.22
N SER A 805 3.43 18.65 -3.06
CA SER A 805 3.41 19.81 -3.98
C SER A 805 3.40 21.16 -3.28
N ILE A 806 2.57 21.34 -2.25
CA ILE A 806 2.38 22.66 -1.61
C ILE A 806 3.50 22.95 -0.61
N HIS A 807 3.81 22.00 0.28
CA HIS A 807 4.82 22.11 1.35
C HIS A 807 4.59 23.26 2.33
N LYS A 808 3.33 23.69 2.47
CA LYS A 808 2.85 24.76 3.35
C LYS A 808 1.40 24.45 3.74
N GLU A 809 0.94 24.99 4.87
CA GLU A 809 -0.47 24.91 5.26
C GLU A 809 -1.35 25.69 4.26
N PRO A 810 -2.37 25.05 3.66
CA PRO A 810 -3.34 25.74 2.81
C PRO A 810 -4.18 26.76 3.61
N SER A 811 -4.67 27.80 2.93
CA SER A 811 -5.55 28.81 3.52
C SER A 811 -6.86 28.20 4.03
N LEU A 812 -7.34 28.71 5.16
CA LEU A 812 -8.62 28.31 5.77
C LEU A 812 -9.83 28.75 4.93
N GLU A 813 -9.68 29.69 3.99
CA GLU A 813 -10.76 30.09 3.07
C GLU A 813 -11.20 28.93 2.15
N LEU A 814 -10.31 27.96 1.92
CA LEU A 814 -10.60 26.77 1.13
C LEU A 814 -11.12 25.60 1.99
N ALA A 815 -11.18 25.75 3.31
CA ALA A 815 -11.43 24.63 4.24
C ALA A 815 -12.76 23.92 3.98
N ASN A 816 -13.80 24.64 3.58
CA ASN A 816 -15.15 24.11 3.30
C ASN A 816 -15.31 23.57 1.86
N LYS A 817 -14.23 23.51 1.08
CA LYS A 817 -14.23 23.07 -0.32
C LYS A 817 -13.33 21.85 -0.47
N LEU A 818 -13.68 20.97 -1.41
CA LEU A 818 -12.83 19.83 -1.79
C LEU A 818 -11.73 20.29 -2.79
N PHE A 819 -11.02 21.38 -2.48
CA PHE A 819 -10.04 22.03 -3.37
C PHE A 819 -8.85 21.13 -3.77
N TYR A 820 -8.57 20.14 -2.91
CA TYR A 820 -7.47 19.19 -3.02
C TYR A 820 -7.76 17.96 -3.90
N LEU A 821 -8.99 17.82 -4.41
CA LEU A 821 -9.29 16.80 -5.42
C LEU A 821 -8.57 17.08 -6.73
#